data_AF-A0A182MXI9-F1
#
_entry.id   AF-A0A182MXI9-F1
#
_cell.length_a   1.000
_cell.length_b   1.000
_cell.length_c   1.000
_cell.angle_alpha   90.00
_cell.angle_beta   90.00
_cell.angle_gamma   90.00
#
_symmetry.space_group_name_H-M   'P 1'
#
loop_
_entity.id
_entity.type
_entity.pdbx_description
1 polymer ?
#
loop_
_entity_poly.entity_id
_entity_poly.type
_entity_poly.pdbx_seq_one_letter_code
_entity_poly.pdbx_strand_id
1 'polypeptide(L)'
;MERDKKSSHKRKYDESTDENGNAKRKLPPIESGECSRSSSSASSSPSSSSFAGRPAVKVEAVPSSDAGGPERKRSGPRGNRYLPEVVVTRPPNAPTKQGSSGQLVKLSTNYFRLTRNSDKTIFQYCVEFVPAVEDVRQRYALIRAQGALFGPQIFDGATLFLYNKLKRDELTMEAKDARSGVQCQLHIRLVGSADMSSEKGLMVLNLLQRKAMRSLELLQLGRHFFDPLAKIAVPQFGLEIYPGYITSVRQHEQEVMMCVEITHRVMRRDTCYQLMSSVQRQPGPFRENFHRAIVGAIVMSTYNQKTYRIVDVDFSTTPSSSFTKADGTSITFMEYFQTRYNVRIRDPQQPMLVTAPSARQKRQGCNNLLLLVPELSRMTGITEEMRKDFHLMRSIADQTRLRPDKRLERLAAFNQRLQNTPATREVFGFWKTELDRRLLEVPGRILEQELIVFGQDRPGIAAGRKAEWNQAFRNNHMQSSVELRRWAVLVEGSGSHAAYDFVRLMMDVGNGMGFRISEPHYYYVRGNSLGSYTEAVTEAAMKDVQLITIIVPNDRADRYSAIKKQSCLQYGIPTQVLKQRTITPRGGNVRSLMSVATKVAVQLNCKLGGIPWTVKNPLQSVMVIGFDVCTKGTDKSKTSAALVATMYAPGSKQPSYFSVVEQRNKGEVLSDAISINVLKALRTYEHRYGAGQFPRRIILYRAGVGDGQLANVVEHELLAIKQNLDMACAKREKPVQLTVIVVTKRVNTRLFLGRDNPPPGTVVDDKITLPERTDFFLVSQSVMQGSVSPTAYNVIYDESGLTIDQLQVYTYKQTHLYYNWSGTLAVPAVCQYAQKLAHLTANSLHQQSDGKLDHLLYYL
;
A
#
# COMPACT_ATOMS: atom_id res chain seq x y z
N MET A 1 -5.72 50.53 -35.87
CA MET A 1 -4.29 50.44 -35.50
C MET A 1 -3.90 48.96 -35.47
N GLU A 2 -3.78 48.24 -36.58
CA GLU A 2 -3.28 48.53 -37.95
C GLU A 2 -1.74 48.51 -38.07
N ARG A 3 -1.26 47.90 -39.17
CA ARG A 3 0.12 47.71 -39.67
C ARG A 3 0.89 46.57 -38.99
N ASP A 4 1.35 45.51 -39.67
CA ASP A 4 2.04 45.31 -40.97
C ASP A 4 3.53 45.68 -41.00
N LYS A 5 4.40 44.67 -41.19
CA LYS A 5 4.95 44.35 -42.53
C LYS A 5 5.72 43.02 -42.58
N LYS A 6 5.95 42.54 -43.81
CA LYS A 6 6.72 41.33 -44.19
C LYS A 6 8.17 41.70 -44.55
N SER A 7 9.12 40.78 -44.34
CA SER A 7 10.23 40.41 -45.26
C SER A 7 11.18 39.45 -44.51
N SER A 8 11.65 38.26 -44.92
CA SER A 8 11.91 37.59 -46.20
C SER A 8 13.21 37.96 -46.93
N HIS A 9 14.28 37.14 -46.80
CA HIS A 9 15.38 37.09 -47.77
C HIS A 9 16.04 35.69 -47.85
N LYS A 10 16.63 35.37 -49.00
CA LYS A 10 17.37 34.12 -49.30
C LYS A 10 18.76 34.45 -49.85
N ARG A 11 19.76 33.64 -49.51
CA ARG A 11 20.97 33.21 -50.28
C ARG A 11 21.66 32.12 -49.41
N LYS A 12 22.06 30.92 -49.84
CA LYS A 12 22.40 30.26 -51.12
C LYS A 12 23.89 30.32 -51.50
N TYR A 13 24.50 29.12 -51.52
CA TYR A 13 25.64 28.60 -52.30
C TYR A 13 27.07 28.44 -51.74
N ASP A 14 27.73 27.47 -52.39
CA ASP A 14 29.13 27.01 -52.51
C ASP A 14 29.80 26.34 -51.28
N GLU A 15 30.44 25.16 -51.34
CA GLU A 15 31.42 24.52 -52.29
C GLU A 15 32.88 24.97 -52.02
N SER A 16 33.92 24.12 -52.08
CA SER A 16 34.05 22.65 -52.31
C SER A 16 35.46 22.14 -51.85
N THR A 17 35.74 20.82 -51.99
CA THR A 17 37.07 20.12 -52.05
C THR A 17 38.12 20.32 -50.92
N ASP A 18 39.14 19.50 -50.66
CA ASP A 18 39.48 18.05 -50.83
C ASP A 18 40.56 17.71 -49.75
N GLU A 19 41.45 16.69 -49.71
CA GLU A 19 41.97 15.66 -50.63
C GLU A 19 42.51 14.42 -49.82
N ASN A 20 43.42 13.60 -50.36
CA ASN A 20 43.84 12.31 -49.79
C ASN A 20 45.01 12.34 -48.76
N GLY A 21 45.14 11.24 -48.01
CA GLY A 21 46.35 10.86 -47.26
C GLY A 21 46.33 9.38 -46.87
N ASN A 22 46.94 8.50 -47.67
CA ASN A 22 46.73 7.04 -47.58
C ASN A 22 48.06 6.26 -47.48
N ALA A 23 48.21 5.41 -46.45
CA ALA A 23 49.37 4.55 -46.27
C ALA A 23 48.97 3.14 -45.78
N LYS A 24 49.38 2.10 -46.51
CA LYS A 24 49.08 0.67 -46.25
C LYS A 24 50.33 -0.10 -45.83
N ARG A 25 50.10 -1.33 -45.30
CA ARG A 25 51.00 -2.51 -45.09
C ARG A 25 51.18 -2.83 -43.58
N LYS A 26 51.19 -4.10 -43.14
CA LYS A 26 50.99 -5.40 -43.83
C LYS A 26 50.45 -6.48 -42.85
N LEU A 27 49.64 -7.40 -43.37
CA LEU A 27 49.23 -8.70 -42.79
C LEU A 27 50.21 -9.83 -43.23
N PRO A 28 50.06 -11.14 -42.89
CA PRO A 28 49.13 -11.91 -42.02
C PRO A 28 49.94 -12.83 -41.02
N PRO A 29 49.65 -14.12 -40.67
CA PRO A 29 48.42 -14.96 -40.68
C PRO A 29 48.18 -15.87 -39.41
N ILE A 30 47.02 -16.60 -39.37
CA ILE A 30 46.78 -18.06 -39.07
C ILE A 30 47.49 -18.75 -37.85
N GLU A 31 46.91 -19.66 -37.04
CA GLU A 31 45.55 -20.23 -36.80
C GLU A 31 45.56 -21.12 -35.51
N SER A 32 44.38 -21.59 -35.08
CA SER A 32 44.16 -22.83 -34.27
C SER A 32 44.60 -22.87 -32.80
N GLY A 33 44.03 -23.82 -32.03
CA GLY A 33 44.42 -24.10 -30.64
C GLY A 33 43.24 -24.47 -29.70
N GLU A 34 42.81 -25.74 -29.72
CA GLU A 34 41.96 -26.31 -28.65
C GLU A 34 42.81 -26.80 -27.46
N CYS A 35 42.14 -27.07 -26.33
CA CYS A 35 42.64 -27.88 -25.21
C CYS A 35 43.89 -27.34 -24.46
N SER A 36 44.35 -27.96 -23.37
CA SER A 36 43.65 -28.43 -22.14
C SER A 36 44.72 -28.84 -21.11
N ARG A 37 44.37 -28.91 -19.81
CA ARG A 37 45.01 -29.74 -18.77
C ARG A 37 46.54 -29.66 -18.57
N SER A 38 46.95 -29.28 -17.36
CA SER A 38 47.89 -30.08 -16.56
C SER A 38 47.90 -29.63 -15.08
N SER A 39 48.48 -30.40 -14.15
CA SER A 39 47.88 -31.62 -13.55
C SER A 39 48.80 -32.26 -12.50
N SER A 40 48.38 -32.28 -11.24
CA SER A 40 48.91 -33.15 -10.16
C SER A 40 47.89 -33.10 -8.99
N SER A 41 47.27 -34.19 -8.52
CA SER A 41 47.77 -35.47 -7.96
C SER A 41 48.20 -35.33 -6.48
N ALA A 42 47.78 -36.18 -5.54
CA ALA A 42 46.87 -37.34 -5.57
C ALA A 42 46.33 -37.70 -4.16
N SER A 43 45.40 -38.67 -4.09
CA SER A 43 45.17 -39.63 -2.97
C SER A 43 44.73 -39.09 -1.58
N SER A 44 44.00 -39.84 -0.75
CA SER A 44 43.35 -41.17 -0.90
C SER A 44 42.20 -41.33 0.12
N SER A 45 41.34 -42.33 -0.10
CA SER A 45 40.46 -42.92 0.91
C SER A 45 40.77 -44.41 1.07
N PRO A 46 40.57 -45.00 2.27
CA PRO A 46 40.59 -46.45 2.47
C PRO A 46 39.19 -47.02 2.74
N SER A 47 39.03 -48.34 2.60
CA SER A 47 37.74 -49.04 2.76
C SER A 47 37.85 -50.32 3.60
N SER A 48 36.84 -50.54 4.44
CA SER A 48 36.31 -51.84 4.90
C SER A 48 37.24 -52.93 5.49
N SER A 49 36.96 -53.30 6.74
CA SER A 49 36.93 -54.69 7.20
C SER A 49 35.78 -54.86 8.22
N SER A 50 35.45 -56.10 8.62
CA SER A 50 34.18 -56.46 9.28
C SER A 50 34.38 -57.41 10.48
N PHE A 51 33.39 -57.53 11.38
CA PHE A 51 32.81 -58.81 11.81
C PHE A 51 31.51 -58.67 12.64
N ALA A 52 30.77 -59.79 12.76
CA ALA A 52 29.42 -60.08 13.31
C ALA A 52 28.80 -59.27 14.49
N GLY A 53 27.45 -59.30 14.58
CA GLY A 53 26.69 -58.66 15.70
C GLY A 53 25.23 -59.12 16.01
N ARG A 54 24.50 -59.77 15.08
CA ARG A 54 23.09 -60.27 15.23
C ARG A 54 21.97 -59.19 15.39
N PRO A 55 20.67 -59.54 15.20
CA PRO A 55 19.62 -58.57 14.82
C PRO A 55 18.56 -58.24 15.89
N ALA A 56 17.85 -57.13 15.69
CA ALA A 56 16.57 -56.82 16.34
C ALA A 56 15.39 -57.08 15.39
N VAL A 57 14.25 -57.53 15.93
CA VAL A 57 13.16 -58.16 15.16
C VAL A 57 11.88 -57.30 15.18
N LYS A 58 11.13 -57.28 14.07
CA LYS A 58 9.73 -56.82 14.04
C LYS A 58 8.81 -57.92 14.59
N VAL A 59 7.98 -57.60 15.59
CA VAL A 59 6.79 -58.39 15.94
C VAL A 59 5.60 -57.44 16.13
N GLU A 60 4.42 -57.90 15.74
CA GLU A 60 3.15 -57.17 15.77
C GLU A 60 2.42 -57.36 17.12
N ALA A 61 1.38 -56.55 17.41
CA ALA A 61 0.50 -56.75 18.56
C ALA A 61 -0.95 -56.38 18.22
N VAL A 62 -1.84 -57.39 18.25
CA VAL A 62 -3.26 -57.37 17.86
C VAL A 62 -3.95 -58.57 18.57
N PRO A 63 -5.23 -58.55 19.01
CA PRO A 63 -6.11 -57.47 19.48
C PRO A 63 -6.79 -57.76 20.84
N SER A 64 -7.54 -56.78 21.41
CA SER A 64 -8.79 -56.92 22.23
C SER A 64 -9.08 -55.59 22.97
N SER A 65 -10.31 -55.17 23.29
CA SER A 65 -11.68 -55.58 22.88
C SER A 65 -12.67 -54.43 23.14
N ASP A 66 -13.86 -54.49 22.52
CA ASP A 66 -14.90 -53.46 22.39
C ASP A 66 -15.26 -52.52 23.58
N ALA A 67 -15.54 -51.26 23.23
CA ALA A 67 -16.78 -50.55 23.58
C ALA A 67 -17.04 -49.39 22.60
N GLY A 68 -18.24 -49.33 21.99
CA GLY A 68 -18.49 -48.49 20.81
C GLY A 68 -19.08 -47.09 21.06
N GLY A 69 -18.79 -46.16 20.14
CA GLY A 69 -19.47 -44.86 19.99
C GLY A 69 -19.33 -44.34 18.55
N PRO A 70 -20.37 -43.75 17.92
CA PRO A 70 -20.37 -43.50 16.49
C PRO A 70 -19.43 -42.36 16.08
N GLU A 71 -18.48 -42.64 15.19
CA GLU A 71 -17.55 -41.65 14.67
C GLU A 71 -18.25 -40.48 13.95
N ARG A 72 -17.97 -39.25 14.40
CA ARG A 72 -18.29 -38.03 13.64
C ARG A 72 -17.39 -37.91 12.41
N LYS A 73 -17.80 -38.55 11.31
CA LYS A 73 -17.15 -38.46 9.98
C LYS A 73 -16.84 -36.99 9.64
N ARG A 74 -15.55 -36.66 9.49
CA ARG A 74 -15.06 -35.29 9.22
C ARG A 74 -15.48 -34.84 7.80
N SER A 75 -16.49 -34.00 7.73
CA SER A 75 -17.10 -33.56 6.46
C SER A 75 -16.37 -32.41 5.77
N GLY A 76 -15.71 -32.73 4.66
CA GLY A 76 -15.59 -31.89 3.45
C GLY A 76 -14.69 -30.64 3.48
N PRO A 77 -14.26 -30.14 2.30
CA PRO A 77 -13.41 -28.95 2.18
C PRO A 77 -14.20 -27.68 2.50
N ARG A 78 -13.90 -27.05 3.65
CA ARG A 78 -14.59 -25.84 4.13
C ARG A 78 -14.44 -24.66 3.17
N GLY A 79 -15.55 -24.26 2.54
CA GLY A 79 -15.68 -23.04 1.73
C GLY A 79 -15.66 -21.74 2.54
N ASN A 80 -14.77 -21.62 3.53
CA ASN A 80 -14.75 -20.50 4.49
C ASN A 80 -14.69 -19.14 3.75
N ARG A 81 -15.79 -18.40 3.84
CA ARG A 81 -15.77 -16.93 3.76
C ARG A 81 -15.06 -16.45 5.02
N TYR A 82 -13.74 -16.38 4.96
CA TYR A 82 -12.86 -15.95 6.05
C TYR A 82 -13.39 -14.65 6.68
N LEU A 83 -14.05 -14.80 7.84
CA LEU A 83 -14.16 -13.72 8.80
C LEU A 83 -12.73 -13.46 9.28
N PRO A 84 -12.24 -12.21 9.23
CA PRO A 84 -11.06 -11.87 10.00
C PRO A 84 -11.40 -12.13 11.46
N GLU A 85 -10.60 -12.96 12.12
CA GLU A 85 -10.67 -13.20 13.55
C GLU A 85 -10.63 -11.85 14.29
N VAL A 86 -11.54 -11.66 15.24
CA VAL A 86 -11.70 -10.37 15.92
C VAL A 86 -10.61 -10.24 16.98
N VAL A 87 -9.44 -9.76 16.53
CA VAL A 87 -8.27 -9.57 17.37
C VAL A 87 -8.58 -8.50 18.43
N VAL A 88 -8.88 -8.96 19.63
CA VAL A 88 -9.10 -8.12 20.81
C VAL A 88 -7.76 -7.57 21.25
N THR A 89 -7.61 -6.25 21.22
CA THR A 89 -6.41 -5.54 21.70
C THR A 89 -6.71 -4.58 22.86
N ARG A 90 -7.94 -4.63 23.39
CA ARG A 90 -8.36 -3.96 24.62
C ARG A 90 -8.64 -5.00 25.71
N PRO A 91 -7.86 -5.02 26.80
CA PRO A 91 -8.21 -5.81 27.98
C PRO A 91 -9.61 -5.49 28.51
N PRO A 92 -10.36 -6.45 29.10
CA PRO A 92 -11.71 -6.20 29.63
C PRO A 92 -11.78 -5.06 30.66
N ASN A 93 -10.74 -4.94 31.50
CA ASN A 93 -10.61 -3.92 32.54
C ASN A 93 -9.72 -2.73 32.10
N ALA A 94 -9.57 -2.52 30.78
CA ALA A 94 -8.79 -1.39 30.27
C ALA A 94 -9.41 -0.04 30.65
N PRO A 95 -8.59 1.02 30.89
CA PRO A 95 -9.10 2.35 31.17
C PRO A 95 -9.93 2.92 30.00
N THR A 96 -10.52 4.10 30.21
CA THR A 96 -11.12 4.85 29.11
C THR A 96 -10.07 5.16 28.04
N LYS A 97 -10.46 5.02 26.77
CA LYS A 97 -9.67 5.45 25.61
C LYS A 97 -10.01 6.86 25.14
N GLN A 98 -11.00 7.49 25.77
CA GLN A 98 -11.33 8.90 25.57
C GLN A 98 -10.31 9.76 26.32
N GLY A 99 -9.66 10.67 25.60
CA GLY A 99 -8.81 11.71 26.18
C GLY A 99 -9.58 12.99 26.54
N SER A 100 -8.86 13.95 27.10
CA SER A 100 -9.40 15.19 27.69
C SER A 100 -8.79 16.49 27.15
N SER A 101 -7.61 16.47 26.53
CA SER A 101 -6.93 17.67 26.05
C SER A 101 -7.58 18.29 24.81
N GLY A 102 -7.49 19.61 24.67
CA GLY A 102 -7.92 20.34 23.48
C GLY A 102 -9.42 20.71 23.46
N GLN A 103 -9.81 21.50 22.46
CA GLN A 103 -11.15 22.08 22.36
C GLN A 103 -12.17 21.04 21.86
N LEU A 104 -13.25 20.81 22.62
CA LEU A 104 -14.38 19.98 22.20
C LEU A 104 -15.06 20.55 20.95
N VAL A 105 -15.34 19.68 19.98
CA VAL A 105 -16.06 19.98 18.74
C VAL A 105 -17.05 18.87 18.37
N LYS A 106 -18.07 19.22 17.59
CA LYS A 106 -19.03 18.27 17.02
C LYS A 106 -18.67 18.01 15.55
N LEU A 107 -18.51 16.75 15.18
CA LEU A 107 -18.05 16.34 13.85
C LEU A 107 -19.10 15.46 13.17
N SER A 108 -19.35 15.71 11.89
CA SER A 108 -20.12 14.78 11.05
C SER A 108 -19.19 13.72 10.48
N THR A 109 -19.69 12.49 10.33
CA THR A 109 -18.91 11.36 9.81
C THR A 109 -19.48 10.86 8.48
N ASN A 110 -18.89 9.79 7.92
CA ASN A 110 -19.47 9.04 6.80
C ASN A 110 -20.14 7.71 7.23
N TYR A 111 -20.69 7.68 8.44
CA TYR A 111 -21.42 6.55 9.00
C TYR A 111 -22.90 6.86 9.06
N PHE A 112 -23.72 5.83 8.87
CA PHE A 112 -25.13 5.82 9.21
C PHE A 112 -25.36 4.75 10.29
N ARG A 113 -26.13 5.08 11.32
CA ARG A 113 -26.56 4.09 12.32
C ARG A 113 -27.50 3.08 11.67
N LEU A 114 -27.35 1.80 12.01
CA LEU A 114 -28.25 0.72 11.58
C LEU A 114 -29.12 0.31 12.78
N THR A 115 -30.30 0.90 12.88
CA THR A 115 -31.28 0.61 13.93
C THR A 115 -31.97 -0.74 13.69
N ARG A 116 -32.58 -1.28 14.75
CA ARG A 116 -33.31 -2.55 14.73
C ARG A 116 -34.53 -2.47 15.63
N ASN A 117 -35.59 -3.17 15.26
CA ASN A 117 -36.75 -3.34 16.12
C ASN A 117 -36.58 -4.58 17.03
N SER A 118 -37.29 -4.60 18.16
CA SER A 118 -37.19 -5.50 19.32
C SER A 118 -36.37 -6.81 19.19
N ASP A 119 -36.76 -7.74 18.31
CA ASP A 119 -36.09 -9.04 18.18
C ASP A 119 -34.81 -8.97 17.33
N LYS A 120 -33.69 -9.37 17.94
CA LYS A 120 -32.35 -9.39 17.34
C LYS A 120 -31.91 -10.79 16.89
N THR A 121 -32.76 -11.80 17.09
CA THR A 121 -32.42 -13.21 16.90
C THR A 121 -32.36 -13.57 15.42
N ILE A 122 -31.33 -14.32 15.04
CA ILE A 122 -31.27 -15.04 13.76
C ILE A 122 -31.00 -16.52 14.00
N PHE A 123 -31.62 -17.37 13.20
CA PHE A 123 -31.52 -18.82 13.31
C PHE A 123 -30.56 -19.37 12.26
N GLN A 124 -29.56 -20.14 12.70
CA GLN A 124 -28.53 -20.74 11.87
C GLN A 124 -28.86 -22.23 11.65
N TYR A 125 -28.95 -22.64 10.39
CA TYR A 125 -29.15 -24.02 9.97
C TYR A 125 -27.97 -24.53 9.13
N CYS A 126 -27.62 -25.80 9.30
CA CYS A 126 -26.80 -26.56 8.37
C CYS A 126 -27.69 -27.08 7.24
N VAL A 127 -27.21 -27.02 6.00
CA VAL A 127 -27.86 -27.64 4.84
C VAL A 127 -26.93 -28.70 4.26
N GLU A 128 -27.35 -29.94 4.37
CA GLU A 128 -26.73 -31.11 3.73
C GLU A 128 -27.54 -31.46 2.47
N PHE A 129 -26.85 -31.84 1.39
CA PHE A 129 -27.43 -32.13 0.07
C PHE A 129 -27.20 -33.61 -0.26
N VAL A 130 -28.25 -34.35 -0.58
CA VAL A 130 -28.20 -35.79 -0.89
C VAL A 130 -28.91 -36.05 -2.23
N PRO A 131 -28.21 -36.49 -3.29
CA PRO A 131 -26.76 -36.68 -3.38
C PRO A 131 -25.98 -35.34 -3.27
N ALA A 132 -24.68 -35.45 -2.99
CA ALA A 132 -23.81 -34.30 -2.73
C ALA A 132 -23.62 -33.42 -3.97
N VAL A 133 -24.29 -32.26 -4.01
CA VAL A 133 -24.13 -31.26 -5.08
C VAL A 133 -22.80 -30.53 -4.94
N GLU A 134 -21.87 -30.67 -5.90
CA GLU A 134 -20.58 -29.99 -5.83
C GLU A 134 -20.61 -28.52 -6.26
N ASP A 135 -21.38 -28.15 -7.31
CA ASP A 135 -21.43 -26.74 -7.73
C ASP A 135 -22.22 -25.91 -6.71
N VAL A 136 -21.48 -25.03 -6.03
CA VAL A 136 -22.02 -24.00 -5.12
C VAL A 136 -23.13 -23.17 -5.79
N ARG A 137 -23.11 -22.94 -7.11
CA ARG A 137 -24.21 -22.23 -7.79
C ARG A 137 -25.50 -23.04 -7.82
N GLN A 138 -25.42 -24.36 -8.06
CA GLN A 138 -26.58 -25.25 -8.00
C GLN A 138 -27.15 -25.30 -6.58
N ARG A 139 -26.30 -25.40 -5.54
CA ARG A 139 -26.74 -25.27 -4.13
C ARG A 139 -27.54 -23.98 -3.86
N TYR A 140 -27.07 -22.85 -4.39
CA TYR A 140 -27.76 -21.55 -4.28
C TYR A 140 -29.04 -21.47 -5.13
N ALA A 141 -29.17 -22.26 -6.20
CA ALA A 141 -30.40 -22.34 -7.01
C ALA A 141 -31.46 -23.18 -6.28
N LEU A 142 -31.07 -24.36 -5.77
CA LEU A 142 -31.91 -25.25 -4.98
C LEU A 142 -32.50 -24.55 -3.74
N ILE A 143 -31.66 -23.86 -2.95
CA ILE A 143 -32.11 -23.07 -1.78
C ILE A 143 -32.98 -21.85 -2.17
N ARG A 144 -32.87 -21.36 -3.41
CA ARG A 144 -33.74 -20.29 -3.93
C ARG A 144 -35.09 -20.81 -4.40
N ALA A 145 -35.15 -22.00 -4.98
CA ALA A 145 -36.40 -22.65 -5.38
C ALA A 145 -37.34 -22.82 -4.17
N GLN A 146 -36.78 -23.12 -2.99
CA GLN A 146 -37.50 -23.20 -1.72
C GLN A 146 -37.82 -21.83 -1.08
N GLY A 147 -37.85 -20.75 -1.87
CA GLY A 147 -38.09 -19.38 -1.41
C GLY A 147 -39.48 -19.18 -0.76
N ALA A 148 -40.49 -19.97 -1.14
CA ALA A 148 -41.80 -19.93 -0.50
C ALA A 148 -41.80 -20.42 0.95
N LEU A 149 -40.89 -21.35 1.30
CA LEU A 149 -40.74 -21.90 2.65
C LEU A 149 -39.81 -21.05 3.52
N PHE A 150 -38.69 -20.59 2.97
CA PHE A 150 -37.66 -19.86 3.72
C PHE A 150 -37.84 -18.34 3.74
N GLY A 151 -38.65 -17.79 2.82
CA GLY A 151 -38.72 -16.36 2.56
C GLY A 151 -37.37 -15.77 2.11
N PRO A 152 -37.15 -14.45 2.33
CA PRO A 152 -35.89 -13.74 2.05
C PRO A 152 -34.65 -14.20 2.84
N GLN A 153 -34.15 -15.39 2.54
CA GLN A 153 -33.01 -16.05 3.19
C GLN A 153 -31.63 -15.43 2.87
N ILE A 154 -30.64 -15.80 3.69
CA ILE A 154 -29.19 -15.63 3.43
C ILE A 154 -28.51 -17.00 3.52
N PHE A 155 -27.83 -17.40 2.44
CA PHE A 155 -27.14 -18.69 2.33
C PHE A 155 -25.68 -18.47 1.91
N ASP A 156 -24.74 -19.26 2.44
CA ASP A 156 -23.32 -19.16 2.11
C ASP A 156 -22.78 -20.25 1.16
N GLY A 157 -23.44 -21.41 1.10
CA GLY A 157 -22.98 -22.62 0.39
C GLY A 157 -23.09 -23.90 1.22
N ALA A 158 -23.24 -23.77 2.55
CA ALA A 158 -23.59 -24.84 3.49
C ALA A 158 -24.45 -24.33 4.66
N THR A 159 -24.22 -23.10 5.12
CA THR A 159 -25.02 -22.46 6.19
C THR A 159 -26.18 -21.66 5.62
N LEU A 160 -27.36 -21.87 6.16
CA LEU A 160 -28.58 -21.09 5.92
C LEU A 160 -28.91 -20.25 7.15
N PHE A 161 -29.12 -18.95 6.97
CA PHE A 161 -29.54 -18.01 8.01
C PHE A 161 -30.94 -17.48 7.69
N LEU A 162 -31.84 -17.61 8.65
CA LEU A 162 -33.24 -17.15 8.58
C LEU A 162 -33.55 -16.22 9.75
N TYR A 163 -34.43 -15.25 9.52
CA TYR A 163 -34.99 -14.40 10.58
C TYR A 163 -36.10 -15.14 11.34
N ASN A 164 -37.06 -15.74 10.62
CA ASN A 164 -38.08 -16.60 11.23
C ASN A 164 -37.50 -18.00 11.55
N LYS A 165 -37.83 -18.56 12.72
CA LYS A 165 -37.55 -19.99 13.00
C LYS A 165 -38.43 -20.90 12.12
N LEU A 166 -37.87 -22.02 11.65
CA LEU A 166 -38.66 -23.07 11.02
C LEU A 166 -39.54 -23.77 12.07
N LYS A 167 -40.67 -24.35 11.63
CA LYS A 167 -41.60 -25.09 12.53
C LYS A 167 -41.01 -26.37 13.13
N ARG A 168 -39.88 -26.85 12.61
CA ARG A 168 -39.13 -28.03 13.08
C ARG A 168 -37.65 -27.71 13.07
N ASP A 169 -36.92 -28.26 14.03
CA ASP A 169 -35.48 -28.03 14.18
C ASP A 169 -34.66 -28.96 13.27
N GLU A 170 -35.26 -30.07 12.80
CA GLU A 170 -34.81 -30.82 11.63
C GLU A 170 -35.91 -30.92 10.57
N LEU A 171 -35.53 -30.78 9.30
CA LEU A 171 -36.43 -30.81 8.16
C LEU A 171 -35.73 -31.42 6.94
N THR A 172 -36.24 -32.56 6.47
CA THR A 172 -35.91 -33.15 5.18
C THR A 172 -36.96 -32.77 4.14
N MET A 173 -36.55 -32.37 2.94
CA MET A 173 -37.42 -32.09 1.80
C MET A 173 -36.75 -32.42 0.48
N GLU A 174 -37.50 -32.67 -0.58
CA GLU A 174 -36.96 -32.63 -1.94
C GLU A 174 -36.86 -31.20 -2.47
N ALA A 175 -35.76 -30.90 -3.15
CA ALA A 175 -35.57 -29.66 -3.89
C ALA A 175 -35.12 -29.95 -5.32
N LYS A 176 -35.77 -29.26 -6.26
CA LYS A 176 -35.48 -29.32 -7.69
C LYS A 176 -35.20 -27.93 -8.23
N ASP A 177 -34.06 -27.75 -8.91
CA ASP A 177 -33.81 -26.54 -9.69
C ASP A 177 -34.46 -26.70 -11.07
N ALA A 178 -35.59 -26.04 -11.28
CA ALA A 178 -36.33 -26.06 -12.53
C ALA A 178 -35.51 -25.60 -13.76
N ARG A 179 -34.37 -24.90 -13.57
CA ARG A 179 -33.49 -24.47 -14.66
C ARG A 179 -32.46 -25.51 -15.08
N SER A 180 -31.96 -26.34 -14.15
CA SER A 180 -30.92 -27.34 -14.44
C SER A 180 -31.43 -28.79 -14.38
N GLY A 181 -32.68 -29.00 -13.96
CA GLY A 181 -33.27 -30.32 -13.76
C GLY A 181 -32.80 -31.05 -12.51
N VAL A 182 -31.68 -30.60 -11.90
CA VAL A 182 -31.07 -31.21 -10.71
C VAL A 182 -32.07 -31.29 -9.56
N GLN A 183 -32.24 -32.50 -9.04
CA GLN A 183 -33.13 -32.83 -7.93
C GLN A 183 -32.30 -33.53 -6.83
N CYS A 184 -32.53 -33.15 -5.58
CA CYS A 184 -31.86 -33.73 -4.41
C CYS A 184 -32.74 -33.59 -3.16
N GLN A 185 -32.50 -34.41 -2.15
CA GLN A 185 -32.99 -34.15 -0.81
C GLN A 185 -32.09 -33.13 -0.11
N LEU A 186 -32.72 -32.16 0.54
CA LEU A 186 -32.07 -31.24 1.48
C LEU A 186 -32.37 -31.73 2.90
N HIS A 187 -31.34 -32.00 3.69
CA HIS A 187 -31.48 -32.17 5.14
C HIS A 187 -31.06 -30.86 5.81
N ILE A 188 -31.99 -30.25 6.55
CA ILE A 188 -31.81 -28.93 7.15
C ILE A 188 -31.94 -29.07 8.66
N ARG A 189 -30.85 -28.80 9.38
CA ARG A 189 -30.74 -28.97 10.84
C ARG A 189 -30.41 -27.64 11.51
N LEU A 190 -31.16 -27.25 12.53
CA LEU A 190 -30.85 -26.10 13.37
C LEU A 190 -29.53 -26.34 14.12
N VAL A 191 -28.58 -25.42 13.96
CA VAL A 191 -27.27 -25.43 14.64
C VAL A 191 -27.25 -24.48 15.83
N GLY A 192 -28.19 -23.53 15.88
CA GLY A 192 -28.42 -22.62 17.00
C GLY A 192 -28.98 -21.27 16.56
N SER A 193 -29.03 -20.33 17.49
CA SER A 193 -29.34 -18.91 17.23
C SER A 193 -28.09 -18.03 17.39
N ALA A 194 -28.20 -16.76 16.99
CA ALA A 194 -27.23 -15.71 17.29
C ALA A 194 -27.95 -14.35 17.39
N ASP A 195 -27.47 -13.44 18.25
CA ASP A 195 -27.85 -12.02 18.15
C ASP A 195 -27.19 -11.41 16.91
N MET A 196 -27.92 -10.57 16.18
CA MET A 196 -27.43 -9.80 15.05
C MET A 196 -26.23 -8.87 15.37
N SER A 197 -25.90 -8.60 16.65
CA SER A 197 -24.70 -7.85 17.10
C SER A 197 -23.44 -8.73 17.19
N SER A 198 -23.60 -10.05 17.35
CA SER A 198 -22.48 -11.01 17.36
C SER A 198 -21.76 -11.04 16.02
N GLU A 199 -20.55 -11.62 15.97
CA GLU A 199 -19.79 -11.77 14.72
C GLU A 199 -20.58 -12.43 13.58
N LYS A 200 -21.36 -13.49 13.90
CA LYS A 200 -22.26 -14.15 12.96
C LYS A 200 -23.37 -13.21 12.49
N GLY A 201 -23.93 -12.43 13.42
CA GLY A 201 -24.90 -11.39 13.14
C GLY A 201 -24.38 -10.30 12.21
N LEU A 202 -23.19 -9.76 12.50
CA LEU A 202 -22.50 -8.79 11.66
C LEU A 202 -22.14 -9.38 10.29
N MET A 203 -21.81 -10.67 10.20
CA MET A 203 -21.64 -11.37 8.91
C MET A 203 -22.95 -11.36 8.10
N VAL A 204 -24.07 -11.74 8.72
CA VAL A 204 -25.40 -11.74 8.10
C VAL A 204 -25.79 -10.32 7.66
N LEU A 205 -25.57 -9.30 8.48
CA LEU A 205 -25.79 -7.90 8.11
C LEU A 205 -24.91 -7.44 6.94
N ASN A 206 -23.64 -7.84 6.88
CA ASN A 206 -22.78 -7.56 5.72
C ASN A 206 -23.21 -8.32 4.45
N LEU A 207 -23.93 -9.44 4.57
CA LEU A 207 -24.50 -10.17 3.43
C LEU A 207 -25.84 -9.56 2.99
N LEU A 208 -26.69 -9.14 3.92
CA LEU A 208 -27.91 -8.33 3.70
C LEU A 208 -27.56 -7.03 2.98
N GLN A 209 -26.59 -6.28 3.50
CA GLN A 209 -26.13 -5.03 2.93
C GLN A 209 -25.64 -5.20 1.48
N ARG A 210 -24.95 -6.30 1.17
CA ARG A 210 -24.57 -6.65 -0.23
C ARG A 210 -25.74 -7.13 -1.09
N LYS A 211 -26.84 -7.62 -0.51
CA LYS A 211 -28.10 -7.94 -1.22
C LYS A 211 -28.78 -6.63 -1.62
N ALA A 212 -28.97 -5.71 -0.67
CA ALA A 212 -29.48 -4.35 -0.89
C ALA A 212 -28.69 -3.57 -1.97
N MET A 213 -27.35 -3.56 -1.91
CA MET A 213 -26.53 -2.87 -2.91
C MET A 213 -26.69 -3.40 -4.35
N ARG A 214 -27.14 -4.64 -4.53
CA ARG A 214 -27.45 -5.22 -5.85
C ARG A 214 -28.82 -4.82 -6.36
N SER A 215 -29.79 -4.64 -5.46
CA SER A 215 -31.11 -4.06 -5.78
C SER A 215 -31.02 -2.63 -6.34
N LEU A 216 -29.87 -1.95 -6.19
CA LEU A 216 -29.61 -0.62 -6.76
C LEU A 216 -29.05 -0.65 -8.21
N GLU A 217 -28.98 -1.81 -8.85
CA GLU A 217 -28.45 -2.01 -10.21
C GLU A 217 -26.97 -1.60 -10.41
N LEU A 218 -26.22 -1.54 -9.31
CA LEU A 218 -24.80 -1.14 -9.33
C LEU A 218 -23.89 -2.26 -9.86
N LEU A 219 -22.95 -1.88 -10.72
CA LEU A 219 -21.90 -2.74 -11.25
C LEU A 219 -20.95 -3.19 -10.12
N GLN A 220 -21.05 -4.46 -9.71
CA GLN A 220 -20.16 -5.02 -8.69
C GLN A 220 -18.79 -5.39 -9.29
N LEU A 221 -17.75 -4.60 -9.00
CA LEU A 221 -16.36 -4.92 -9.33
C LEU A 221 -15.62 -5.41 -8.08
N GLY A 222 -15.39 -6.71 -8.01
CA GLY A 222 -14.75 -7.35 -6.85
C GLY A 222 -15.62 -7.27 -5.60
N ARG A 223 -15.20 -6.47 -4.61
CA ARG A 223 -15.91 -6.24 -3.34
C ARG A 223 -16.69 -4.90 -3.29
N HIS A 224 -16.63 -4.09 -4.35
CA HIS A 224 -17.19 -2.73 -4.36
C HIS A 224 -18.25 -2.58 -5.45
N PHE A 225 -19.13 -1.60 -5.28
CA PHE A 225 -20.25 -1.33 -6.17
C PHE A 225 -20.05 0.02 -6.85
N PHE A 226 -20.17 0.06 -8.18
CA PHE A 226 -19.96 1.25 -8.99
C PHE A 226 -21.21 1.56 -9.81
N ASP A 227 -21.49 2.84 -10.06
CA ASP A 227 -22.64 3.25 -10.83
C ASP A 227 -22.26 3.38 -12.32
N PRO A 228 -22.87 2.57 -13.22
CA PRO A 228 -22.60 2.65 -14.65
C PRO A 228 -23.37 3.77 -15.37
N LEU A 229 -24.43 4.30 -14.76
CA LEU A 229 -25.25 5.39 -15.30
C LEU A 229 -24.62 6.75 -14.96
N ALA A 230 -24.18 6.91 -13.71
CA ALA A 230 -23.48 8.11 -13.23
C ALA A 230 -21.99 8.18 -13.63
N LYS A 231 -21.57 7.44 -14.68
CA LYS A 231 -20.17 7.42 -15.13
C LYS A 231 -19.78 8.73 -15.81
N ILE A 232 -18.60 9.24 -15.49
CA ILE A 232 -18.06 10.49 -16.05
C ILE A 232 -17.13 10.15 -17.20
N ALA A 233 -17.48 10.54 -18.42
CA ALA A 233 -16.60 10.39 -19.58
C ALA A 233 -15.44 11.39 -19.51
N VAL A 234 -14.23 10.96 -19.90
CA VAL A 234 -13.08 11.83 -20.13
C VAL A 234 -12.57 11.53 -21.55
N PRO A 235 -13.25 12.06 -22.59
CA PRO A 235 -13.08 11.60 -23.97
C PRO A 235 -11.66 11.83 -24.51
N GLN A 236 -11.02 12.95 -24.14
CA GLN A 236 -9.71 13.33 -24.66
C GLN A 236 -8.56 12.37 -24.28
N PHE A 237 -8.81 11.42 -23.36
CA PHE A 237 -7.85 10.40 -22.93
C PHE A 237 -8.39 8.96 -23.02
N GLY A 238 -9.50 8.73 -23.73
CA GLY A 238 -10.09 7.39 -23.86
C GLY A 238 -10.61 6.79 -22.54
N LEU A 239 -10.99 7.62 -21.56
CA LEU A 239 -11.32 7.17 -20.21
C LEU A 239 -12.79 7.34 -19.81
N GLU A 240 -13.21 6.53 -18.84
CA GLU A 240 -14.45 6.66 -18.09
C GLU A 240 -14.16 6.51 -16.58
N ILE A 241 -14.69 7.41 -15.77
CA ILE A 241 -14.57 7.41 -14.31
C ILE A 241 -15.93 7.03 -13.72
N TYR A 242 -16.03 5.81 -13.21
CA TYR A 242 -17.23 5.28 -12.59
C TYR A 242 -17.22 5.63 -11.09
N PRO A 243 -18.14 6.45 -10.56
CA PRO A 243 -18.27 6.64 -9.11
C PRO A 243 -18.81 5.36 -8.46
N GLY A 244 -18.58 5.20 -7.16
CA GLY A 244 -19.03 4.01 -6.45
C GLY A 244 -18.83 4.09 -4.94
N TYR A 245 -19.15 2.99 -4.27
CA TYR A 245 -19.29 2.91 -2.82
C TYR A 245 -18.51 1.72 -2.26
N ILE A 246 -17.69 2.00 -1.25
CA ILE A 246 -17.14 1.02 -0.32
C ILE A 246 -18.02 1.04 0.92
N THR A 247 -18.51 -0.12 1.33
CA THR A 247 -19.49 -0.26 2.40
C THR A 247 -19.10 -1.36 3.37
N SER A 248 -19.28 -1.14 4.67
CA SER A 248 -19.07 -2.15 5.71
C SER A 248 -19.96 -1.88 6.92
N VAL A 249 -20.65 -2.92 7.39
CA VAL A 249 -21.40 -2.87 8.66
C VAL A 249 -20.52 -3.45 9.77
N ARG A 250 -20.45 -2.79 10.93
CA ARG A 250 -19.75 -3.29 12.13
C ARG A 250 -20.49 -2.87 13.41
N GLN A 251 -20.27 -3.62 14.48
CA GLN A 251 -20.45 -3.12 15.84
C GLN A 251 -19.32 -2.11 16.13
N HIS A 252 -19.67 -1.03 16.81
CA HIS A 252 -18.76 -0.04 17.38
C HIS A 252 -19.01 0.09 18.90
N GLU A 253 -18.49 1.11 19.59
CA GLU A 253 -18.52 1.20 21.07
C GLU A 253 -19.87 0.83 21.71
N GLN A 254 -20.97 1.27 21.11
CA GLN A 254 -22.34 1.04 21.61
C GLN A 254 -23.31 0.57 20.51
N GLU A 255 -23.11 0.99 19.26
CA GLU A 255 -24.09 0.86 18.18
C GLU A 255 -23.56 0.07 16.98
N VAL A 256 -24.46 -0.55 16.21
CA VAL A 256 -24.13 -1.11 14.89
C VAL A 256 -24.31 -0.04 13.83
N MET A 257 -23.26 0.14 13.01
CA MET A 257 -23.21 1.23 12.04
C MET A 257 -22.69 0.76 10.68
N MET A 258 -23.15 1.43 9.63
CA MET A 258 -22.73 1.24 8.25
C MET A 258 -21.84 2.41 7.82
N CYS A 259 -20.53 2.15 7.71
CA CYS A 259 -19.60 3.06 7.06
C CYS A 259 -19.88 3.04 5.54
N VAL A 260 -19.97 4.22 4.92
CA VAL A 260 -20.11 4.39 3.47
C VAL A 260 -19.02 5.34 2.99
N GLU A 261 -18.08 4.85 2.19
CA GLU A 261 -17.03 5.68 1.59
C GLU A 261 -17.16 5.76 0.07
N ILE A 262 -17.04 6.97 -0.47
CA ILE A 262 -17.11 7.22 -1.91
C ILE A 262 -15.75 6.89 -2.54
N THR A 263 -15.80 6.01 -3.53
CA THR A 263 -14.66 5.56 -4.34
C THR A 263 -14.93 5.80 -5.82
N HIS A 264 -13.91 5.67 -6.65
CA HIS A 264 -13.99 5.82 -8.10
C HIS A 264 -13.20 4.72 -8.80
N ARG A 265 -13.70 4.21 -9.91
CA ARG A 265 -12.99 3.28 -10.80
C ARG A 265 -12.72 3.97 -12.13
N VAL A 266 -11.45 4.27 -12.39
CA VAL A 266 -11.00 4.68 -13.73
C VAL A 266 -10.92 3.43 -14.61
N MET A 267 -11.59 3.46 -15.76
CA MET A 267 -11.62 2.40 -16.76
C MET A 267 -11.31 2.98 -18.15
N ARG A 268 -10.53 2.26 -18.96
CA ARG A 268 -10.31 2.66 -20.36
C ARG A 268 -11.50 2.24 -21.21
N ARG A 269 -11.81 3.04 -22.23
CA ARG A 269 -12.73 2.68 -23.32
C ARG A 269 -12.06 1.67 -24.26
N ASP A 270 -10.77 1.88 -24.48
CA ASP A 270 -9.92 1.14 -25.40
C ASP A 270 -9.97 -0.38 -25.17
N THR A 271 -10.35 -1.09 -26.22
CA THR A 271 -10.24 -2.56 -26.26
C THR A 271 -8.80 -2.98 -26.57
N CYS A 272 -8.47 -4.23 -26.25
CA CYS A 272 -7.17 -4.80 -26.59
C CYS A 272 -7.01 -4.92 -28.12
N TYR A 273 -8.12 -5.06 -28.85
CA TYR A 273 -8.18 -4.92 -30.30
C TYR A 273 -7.78 -3.50 -30.78
N GLN A 274 -8.30 -2.43 -30.15
CA GLN A 274 -7.90 -1.07 -30.51
C GLN A 274 -6.42 -0.79 -30.19
N LEU A 275 -5.89 -1.36 -29.11
CA LEU A 275 -4.44 -1.35 -28.85
C LEU A 275 -3.68 -2.09 -29.96
N MET A 276 -4.11 -3.29 -30.35
CA MET A 276 -3.53 -4.08 -31.44
C MET A 276 -3.50 -3.30 -32.75
N SER A 277 -4.63 -2.71 -33.18
CA SER A 277 -4.73 -1.88 -34.38
C SER A 277 -3.90 -0.59 -34.30
N SER A 278 -3.55 -0.11 -33.10
CA SER A 278 -2.65 1.04 -32.93
C SER A 278 -1.18 0.64 -33.04
N VAL A 279 -0.80 -0.52 -32.52
CA VAL A 279 0.56 -1.09 -32.64
C VAL A 279 0.85 -1.56 -34.07
N GLN A 280 -0.14 -2.08 -34.78
CA GLN A 280 -0.03 -2.48 -36.18
C GLN A 280 0.26 -1.31 -37.14
N ARG A 281 0.06 -0.06 -36.71
CA ARG A 281 0.41 1.16 -37.47
C ARG A 281 1.80 1.70 -37.14
N GLN A 282 2.50 1.11 -36.17
CA GLN A 282 3.84 1.51 -35.77
C GLN A 282 4.89 0.69 -36.55
N PRO A 283 6.04 1.27 -36.91
CA PRO A 283 7.10 0.54 -37.59
C PRO A 283 7.70 -0.57 -36.71
N GLY A 284 8.11 -1.67 -37.34
CA GLY A 284 8.76 -2.82 -36.68
C GLY A 284 7.86 -4.06 -36.55
N PRO A 285 8.33 -5.11 -35.85
CA PRO A 285 7.65 -6.40 -35.78
C PRO A 285 6.36 -6.33 -34.97
N PHE A 286 5.21 -6.26 -35.66
CA PHE A 286 3.88 -6.16 -35.05
C PHE A 286 3.61 -7.18 -33.94
N ARG A 287 3.89 -8.47 -34.17
CA ARG A 287 3.62 -9.55 -33.19
C ARG A 287 4.38 -9.32 -31.88
N GLU A 288 5.68 -9.04 -31.96
CA GLU A 288 6.52 -8.74 -30.80
C GLU A 288 6.10 -7.46 -30.08
N ASN A 289 5.84 -6.39 -30.84
CA ASN A 289 5.43 -5.10 -30.28
C ASN A 289 4.08 -5.22 -29.56
N PHE A 290 3.12 -5.97 -30.11
CA PHE A 290 1.83 -6.20 -29.46
C PHE A 290 1.97 -7.10 -28.22
N HIS A 291 2.69 -8.22 -28.33
CA HIS A 291 3.02 -9.10 -27.21
C HIS A 291 3.67 -8.31 -26.06
N ARG A 292 4.68 -7.47 -26.35
CA ARG A 292 5.36 -6.59 -25.38
C ARG A 292 4.42 -5.55 -24.74
N ALA A 293 3.39 -5.08 -25.46
CA ALA A 293 2.42 -4.11 -24.96
C ALA A 293 1.28 -4.73 -24.11
N ILE A 294 0.93 -6.00 -24.33
CA ILE A 294 -0.24 -6.66 -23.72
C ILE A 294 0.11 -7.70 -22.64
N VAL A 295 1.26 -8.39 -22.75
CA VAL A 295 1.61 -9.46 -21.81
C VAL A 295 1.92 -8.92 -20.43
N GLY A 296 1.42 -9.62 -19.41
CA GLY A 296 1.48 -9.21 -18.01
C GLY A 296 0.44 -8.14 -17.62
N ALA A 297 -0.23 -7.48 -18.58
CA ALA A 297 -1.29 -6.51 -18.31
C ALA A 297 -2.54 -7.18 -17.69
N ILE A 298 -3.37 -6.35 -17.06
CA ILE A 298 -4.68 -6.77 -16.55
C ILE A 298 -5.76 -6.18 -17.45
N VAL A 299 -6.55 -7.05 -18.07
CA VAL A 299 -7.70 -6.71 -18.93
C VAL A 299 -9.01 -7.00 -18.20
N MET A 300 -10.11 -6.42 -18.67
CA MET A 300 -11.46 -6.70 -18.17
C MET A 300 -12.41 -7.03 -19.32
N SER A 301 -13.11 -8.16 -19.22
CA SER A 301 -14.08 -8.60 -20.22
C SER A 301 -15.33 -7.70 -20.23
N THR A 302 -15.77 -7.25 -21.41
CA THR A 302 -16.96 -6.39 -21.55
C THR A 302 -18.26 -7.10 -21.16
N TYR A 303 -18.36 -8.39 -21.49
CA TYR A 303 -19.57 -9.23 -21.38
C TYR A 303 -19.83 -9.79 -19.97
N ASN A 304 -18.84 -9.84 -19.08
CA ASN A 304 -19.05 -10.30 -17.69
C ASN A 304 -18.22 -9.57 -16.62
N GLN A 305 -17.47 -8.52 -17.01
CA GLN A 305 -16.79 -7.57 -16.11
C GLN A 305 -15.76 -8.21 -15.16
N LYS A 306 -15.26 -9.41 -15.50
CA LYS A 306 -14.16 -10.07 -14.80
C LYS A 306 -12.83 -9.55 -15.30
N THR A 307 -11.87 -9.42 -14.39
CA THR A 307 -10.49 -9.07 -14.70
C THR A 307 -9.61 -10.30 -14.87
N TYR A 308 -8.78 -10.32 -15.90
CA TYR A 308 -7.83 -11.39 -16.20
C TYR A 308 -6.43 -10.80 -16.38
N ARG A 309 -5.38 -11.58 -16.08
CA ARG A 309 -4.00 -11.21 -16.39
C ARG A 309 -3.56 -11.94 -17.64
N ILE A 310 -3.11 -11.20 -18.64
CA ILE A 310 -2.55 -11.77 -19.87
C ILE A 310 -1.18 -12.37 -19.56
N VAL A 311 -0.92 -13.57 -20.09
CA VAL A 311 0.37 -14.26 -19.98
C VAL A 311 1.06 -14.45 -21.33
N ASP A 312 0.28 -14.50 -22.42
CA ASP A 312 0.77 -14.65 -23.80
C ASP A 312 -0.30 -14.17 -24.81
N VAL A 313 0.01 -14.19 -26.11
CA VAL A 313 -0.92 -13.95 -27.23
C VAL A 313 -0.82 -15.11 -28.22
N ASP A 314 -1.92 -15.83 -28.41
CA ASP A 314 -2.04 -16.88 -29.40
C ASP A 314 -2.38 -16.24 -30.76
N PHE A 315 -1.49 -16.43 -31.75
CA PHE A 315 -1.64 -15.93 -33.12
C PHE A 315 -2.07 -17.00 -34.14
N SER A 316 -2.39 -18.22 -33.69
CA SER A 316 -2.94 -19.31 -34.52
C SER A 316 -4.42 -19.57 -34.26
N THR A 317 -4.89 -19.40 -33.01
CA THR A 317 -6.31 -19.47 -32.67
C THR A 317 -6.96 -18.11 -32.92
N THR A 318 -8.13 -18.10 -33.55
CA THR A 318 -8.94 -16.92 -33.84
C THR A 318 -10.39 -17.11 -33.35
N PRO A 319 -11.25 -16.08 -33.34
CA PRO A 319 -12.66 -16.25 -33.03
C PRO A 319 -13.43 -17.27 -33.88
N SER A 320 -13.00 -17.53 -35.12
CA SER A 320 -13.56 -18.59 -35.96
C SER A 320 -13.12 -20.01 -35.57
N SER A 321 -12.05 -20.17 -34.78
CA SER A 321 -11.64 -21.46 -34.23
C SER A 321 -12.69 -22.02 -33.26
N SER A 322 -12.77 -23.35 -33.18
CA SER A 322 -13.66 -24.07 -32.27
C SER A 322 -12.97 -24.55 -31.00
N PHE A 323 -13.75 -24.77 -29.94
CA PHE A 323 -13.31 -25.37 -28.70
C PHE A 323 -14.40 -26.29 -28.11
N THR A 324 -13.96 -27.33 -27.40
CA THR A 324 -14.88 -28.27 -26.73
C THR A 324 -15.39 -27.67 -25.42
N LYS A 325 -16.71 -27.66 -25.23
CA LYS A 325 -17.37 -27.29 -23.97
C LYS A 325 -17.23 -28.41 -22.93
N ALA A 326 -17.57 -28.10 -21.69
CA ALA A 326 -17.63 -29.07 -20.58
C ALA A 326 -18.74 -30.13 -20.75
N ASP A 327 -19.67 -29.95 -21.69
CA ASP A 327 -20.70 -30.93 -22.09
C ASP A 327 -20.25 -31.82 -23.27
N GLY A 328 -18.98 -31.73 -23.70
CA GLY A 328 -18.41 -32.49 -24.81
C GLY A 328 -18.70 -31.91 -26.20
N THR A 329 -19.62 -30.95 -26.34
CA THR A 329 -19.94 -30.38 -27.65
C THR A 329 -18.91 -29.35 -28.11
N SER A 330 -18.56 -29.38 -29.39
CA SER A 330 -17.72 -28.35 -30.03
C SER A 330 -18.55 -27.10 -30.37
N ILE A 331 -17.93 -25.93 -30.34
CA ILE A 331 -18.54 -24.64 -30.74
C ILE A 331 -17.43 -23.64 -31.13
N THR A 332 -17.68 -22.73 -32.07
CA THR A 332 -16.75 -21.59 -32.32
C THR A 332 -16.79 -20.57 -31.18
N PHE A 333 -15.74 -19.78 -31.02
CA PHE A 333 -15.80 -18.65 -30.08
C PHE A 333 -16.87 -17.63 -30.49
N MET A 334 -17.07 -17.39 -31.79
CA MET A 334 -18.13 -16.51 -32.30
C MET A 334 -19.53 -16.95 -31.88
N GLU A 335 -19.90 -18.21 -32.15
CA GLU A 335 -21.20 -18.76 -31.74
C GLU A 335 -21.33 -18.79 -30.20
N TYR A 336 -20.26 -19.14 -29.47
CA TYR A 336 -20.29 -19.13 -28.01
C TYR A 336 -20.59 -17.72 -27.47
N PHE A 337 -19.94 -16.67 -27.97
CA PHE A 337 -20.19 -15.31 -27.50
C PHE A 337 -21.56 -14.77 -27.93
N GLN A 338 -22.03 -15.13 -29.13
CA GLN A 338 -23.37 -14.80 -29.60
C GLN A 338 -24.45 -15.51 -28.76
N THR A 339 -24.42 -16.84 -28.64
CA THR A 339 -25.42 -17.62 -27.89
C THR A 339 -25.37 -17.36 -26.38
N ARG A 340 -24.19 -17.17 -25.78
CA ARG A 340 -24.06 -17.07 -24.32
C ARG A 340 -24.23 -15.66 -23.76
N TYR A 341 -23.89 -14.64 -24.53
CA TYR A 341 -23.87 -13.24 -24.06
C TYR A 341 -24.61 -12.25 -24.99
N ASN A 342 -25.13 -12.72 -26.13
CA ASN A 342 -25.67 -11.86 -27.21
C ASN A 342 -24.65 -10.83 -27.72
N VAL A 343 -23.40 -11.25 -27.90
CA VAL A 343 -22.29 -10.40 -28.34
C VAL A 343 -21.71 -10.91 -29.65
N ARG A 344 -21.95 -10.16 -30.74
CA ARG A 344 -21.33 -10.37 -32.05
C ARG A 344 -19.89 -9.86 -32.05
N ILE A 345 -18.95 -10.74 -32.40
CA ILE A 345 -17.56 -10.38 -32.72
C ILE A 345 -17.53 -9.85 -34.17
N ARG A 346 -16.73 -8.81 -34.43
CA ARG A 346 -16.65 -8.16 -35.76
C ARG A 346 -15.43 -8.59 -36.57
N ASP A 347 -14.28 -8.79 -35.95
CA ASP A 347 -13.12 -9.37 -36.62
C ASP A 347 -13.02 -10.88 -36.31
N PRO A 348 -13.26 -11.77 -37.29
CA PRO A 348 -13.15 -13.22 -37.11
C PRO A 348 -11.71 -13.75 -37.07
N GLN A 349 -10.71 -12.97 -37.51
CA GLN A 349 -9.31 -13.37 -37.66
C GLN A 349 -8.34 -12.71 -36.66
N GLN A 350 -8.85 -11.88 -35.75
CA GLN A 350 -8.03 -11.34 -34.65
C GLN A 350 -7.39 -12.47 -33.81
N PRO A 351 -6.15 -12.34 -33.33
CA PRO A 351 -5.50 -13.28 -32.43
C PRO A 351 -6.21 -13.36 -31.08
N MET A 352 -5.93 -14.38 -30.27
CA MET A 352 -6.55 -14.60 -28.96
C MET A 352 -5.58 -14.30 -27.80
N LEU A 353 -6.06 -13.66 -26.74
CA LEU A 353 -5.24 -13.35 -25.57
C LEU A 353 -5.23 -14.54 -24.60
N VAL A 354 -4.04 -15.03 -24.25
CA VAL A 354 -3.87 -16.18 -23.35
C VAL A 354 -3.83 -15.71 -21.90
N THR A 355 -4.62 -16.34 -21.04
CA THR A 355 -4.64 -16.02 -19.60
C THR A 355 -4.49 -17.27 -18.74
N ALA A 356 -3.61 -17.21 -17.75
CA ALA A 356 -3.43 -18.30 -16.80
C ALA A 356 -4.57 -18.32 -15.76
N PRO A 357 -5.05 -19.50 -15.34
CA PRO A 357 -6.08 -19.60 -14.31
C PRO A 357 -5.57 -19.03 -12.98
N SER A 358 -6.43 -18.28 -12.29
CA SER A 358 -6.10 -17.65 -11.02
C SER A 358 -5.75 -18.69 -9.94
N ALA A 359 -5.03 -18.29 -8.89
CA ALA A 359 -4.69 -19.17 -7.78
C ALA A 359 -5.92 -19.85 -7.12
N ARG A 360 -7.10 -19.21 -7.19
CA ARG A 360 -8.36 -19.82 -6.78
C ARG A 360 -8.81 -20.92 -7.75
N GLN A 361 -8.74 -20.69 -9.06
CA GLN A 361 -9.11 -21.67 -10.08
C GLN A 361 -8.19 -22.89 -10.07
N LYS A 362 -6.87 -22.70 -9.88
CA LYS A 362 -5.92 -23.80 -9.69
C LYS A 362 -6.26 -24.67 -8.46
N ARG A 363 -6.63 -24.04 -7.33
CA ARG A 363 -7.17 -24.73 -6.14
C ARG A 363 -8.56 -25.38 -6.36
N GLN A 364 -9.18 -25.19 -7.52
CA GLN A 364 -10.43 -25.82 -7.95
C GLN A 364 -10.21 -26.74 -9.18
N GLY A 365 -8.98 -27.24 -9.38
CA GLY A 365 -8.62 -28.18 -10.46
C GLY A 365 -8.47 -27.55 -11.86
N CYS A 366 -8.91 -26.32 -12.08
CA CYS A 366 -8.79 -25.65 -13.38
C CYS A 366 -7.34 -25.22 -13.65
N ASN A 367 -6.59 -26.09 -14.32
CA ASN A 367 -5.22 -25.80 -14.78
C ASN A 367 -5.13 -25.25 -16.22
N ASN A 368 -6.16 -25.47 -17.03
CA ASN A 368 -6.19 -25.07 -18.45
C ASN A 368 -6.07 -23.54 -18.62
N LEU A 369 -5.34 -23.14 -19.66
CA LEU A 369 -5.27 -21.74 -20.11
C LEU A 369 -6.64 -21.28 -20.64
N LEU A 370 -6.95 -20.01 -20.44
CA LEU A 370 -8.22 -19.40 -20.89
C LEU A 370 -7.93 -18.34 -21.95
N LEU A 371 -8.46 -18.56 -23.16
CA LEU A 371 -8.39 -17.61 -24.27
C LEU A 371 -9.47 -16.53 -24.14
N LEU A 372 -9.12 -15.29 -24.51
CA LEU A 372 -10.03 -14.14 -24.54
C LEU A 372 -9.91 -13.40 -25.87
N VAL A 373 -11.05 -12.97 -26.42
CA VAL A 373 -11.11 -12.15 -27.64
C VAL A 373 -10.62 -10.72 -27.32
N PRO A 374 -9.63 -10.16 -28.05
CA PRO A 374 -9.13 -8.79 -27.84
C PRO A 374 -10.21 -7.71 -27.96
N GLU A 375 -11.16 -7.87 -28.88
CA GLU A 375 -12.29 -6.96 -29.08
C GLU A 375 -13.19 -6.89 -27.84
N LEU A 376 -13.38 -8.02 -27.16
CA LEU A 376 -14.25 -8.15 -26.00
C LEU A 376 -13.51 -7.91 -24.66
N SER A 377 -12.27 -7.45 -24.72
CA SER A 377 -11.38 -7.21 -23.59
C SER A 377 -10.95 -5.75 -23.55
N ARG A 378 -11.21 -5.03 -22.46
CA ARG A 378 -10.74 -3.63 -22.24
C ARG A 378 -9.49 -3.59 -21.40
N MET A 379 -8.60 -2.64 -21.70
CA MET A 379 -7.42 -2.38 -20.87
C MET A 379 -7.81 -1.80 -19.51
N THR A 380 -7.15 -2.19 -18.42
CA THR A 380 -7.46 -1.66 -17.07
C THR A 380 -6.33 -0.86 -16.45
N GLY A 381 -6.69 0.07 -15.57
CA GLY A 381 -5.74 0.95 -14.88
C GLY A 381 -5.23 2.10 -15.75
N ILE A 382 -4.23 2.78 -15.22
CA ILE A 382 -3.58 3.95 -15.81
C ILE A 382 -2.12 3.54 -16.08
N THR A 383 -1.63 3.62 -17.33
CA THR A 383 -0.23 3.26 -17.68
C THR A 383 0.77 4.23 -17.04
N GLU A 384 2.06 3.92 -17.04
CA GLU A 384 3.07 4.87 -16.52
C GLU A 384 3.18 6.12 -17.40
N GLU A 385 2.92 6.02 -18.72
CA GLU A 385 2.84 7.19 -19.61
C GLU A 385 1.64 8.08 -19.23
N MET A 386 0.47 7.47 -19.04
CA MET A 386 -0.74 8.16 -18.60
C MET A 386 -0.59 8.80 -17.20
N ARG A 387 0.35 8.31 -16.36
CA ARG A 387 0.70 8.94 -15.07
C ARG A 387 1.75 10.06 -15.20
N LYS A 388 2.54 10.09 -16.28
CA LYS A 388 3.47 11.18 -16.60
C LYS A 388 2.73 12.38 -17.22
N ASP A 389 1.61 12.15 -17.89
CA ASP A 389 0.71 13.22 -18.37
C ASP A 389 0.04 13.94 -17.18
N PHE A 390 0.44 15.19 -16.98
CA PHE A 390 -0.08 16.06 -15.93
C PHE A 390 -1.52 16.53 -16.19
N HIS A 391 -1.93 16.73 -17.44
CA HIS A 391 -3.28 17.19 -17.80
C HIS A 391 -4.32 16.08 -17.61
N LEU A 392 -3.95 14.84 -17.96
CA LEU A 392 -4.70 13.63 -17.66
C LEU A 392 -4.82 13.40 -16.15
N MET A 393 -3.69 13.36 -15.44
CA MET A 393 -3.72 13.13 -13.98
C MET A 393 -4.44 14.23 -13.22
N ARG A 394 -4.43 15.49 -13.71
CA ARG A 394 -5.27 16.58 -13.19
C ARG A 394 -6.76 16.35 -13.48
N SER A 395 -7.13 16.00 -14.71
CA SER A 395 -8.52 15.73 -15.10
C SER A 395 -9.14 14.58 -14.28
N ILE A 396 -8.36 13.54 -13.96
CA ILE A 396 -8.77 12.48 -13.02
C ILE A 396 -8.84 13.02 -11.59
N ALA A 397 -7.85 13.80 -11.15
CA ALA A 397 -7.81 14.35 -9.79
C ALA A 397 -9.02 15.24 -9.49
N ASP A 398 -9.39 16.13 -10.40
CA ASP A 398 -10.49 17.08 -10.20
C ASP A 398 -11.85 16.37 -10.06
N GLN A 399 -12.04 15.20 -10.70
CA GLN A 399 -13.24 14.36 -10.56
C GLN A 399 -13.22 13.41 -9.35
N THR A 400 -12.03 13.02 -8.86
CA THR A 400 -11.88 12.01 -7.80
C THR A 400 -11.61 12.60 -6.41
N ARG A 401 -10.99 13.79 -6.33
CA ARG A 401 -10.66 14.49 -5.08
C ARG A 401 -11.84 15.33 -4.59
N LEU A 402 -12.96 14.67 -4.30
CA LEU A 402 -14.17 15.32 -3.80
C LEU A 402 -13.89 16.11 -2.52
N ARG A 403 -14.24 17.41 -2.51
CA ARG A 403 -14.29 18.25 -1.30
C ARG A 403 -15.35 17.73 -0.32
N PRO A 404 -15.27 18.09 0.99
CA PRO A 404 -16.21 17.62 2.01
C PRO A 404 -17.68 17.90 1.70
N ASP A 405 -18.03 19.11 1.26
CA ASP A 405 -19.38 19.47 0.78
C ASP A 405 -19.90 18.50 -0.29
N LYS A 406 -19.13 18.24 -1.34
CA LYS A 406 -19.51 17.32 -2.43
C LYS A 406 -19.44 15.84 -2.04
N ARG A 407 -18.77 15.50 -0.94
CA ARG A 407 -18.83 14.17 -0.33
C ARG A 407 -20.11 13.99 0.49
N LEU A 408 -20.47 14.98 1.31
CA LEU A 408 -21.70 15.00 2.11
C LEU A 408 -22.96 14.92 1.21
N GLU A 409 -23.02 15.74 0.15
CA GLU A 409 -24.11 15.71 -0.85
C GLU A 409 -24.30 14.31 -1.46
N ARG A 410 -23.22 13.68 -1.91
CA ARG A 410 -23.27 12.35 -2.52
C ARG A 410 -23.58 11.23 -1.52
N LEU A 411 -23.17 11.36 -0.26
CA LEU A 411 -23.55 10.42 0.81
C LEU A 411 -25.05 10.50 1.12
N ALA A 412 -25.61 11.72 1.18
CA ALA A 412 -27.05 11.93 1.35
C ALA A 412 -27.85 11.36 0.17
N ALA A 413 -27.45 11.66 -1.07
CA ALA A 413 -28.08 11.13 -2.28
C ALA A 413 -28.01 9.59 -2.37
N PHE A 414 -26.88 8.99 -1.95
CA PHE A 414 -26.75 7.54 -1.83
C PHE A 414 -27.77 6.95 -0.84
N ASN A 415 -27.88 7.52 0.37
CA ASN A 415 -28.82 7.04 1.38
C ASN A 415 -30.27 7.20 0.92
N GLN A 416 -30.61 8.34 0.30
CA GLN A 416 -31.93 8.57 -0.28
C GLN A 416 -32.28 7.53 -1.35
N ARG A 417 -31.36 7.20 -2.26
CA ARG A 417 -31.55 6.11 -3.24
C ARG A 417 -31.73 4.75 -2.56
N LEU A 418 -30.89 4.44 -1.57
CA LEU A 418 -30.96 3.19 -0.80
C LEU A 418 -32.33 3.04 -0.11
N GLN A 419 -32.86 4.11 0.49
CA GLN A 419 -34.16 4.09 1.18
C GLN A 419 -35.37 4.16 0.24
N ASN A 420 -35.24 4.71 -0.97
CA ASN A 420 -36.37 4.87 -1.88
C ASN A 420 -36.57 3.67 -2.84
N THR A 421 -35.54 2.89 -3.17
CA THR A 421 -35.68 1.70 -4.05
C THR A 421 -36.51 0.60 -3.37
N PRO A 422 -37.67 0.16 -3.92
CA PRO A 422 -38.58 -0.81 -3.27
C PRO A 422 -37.90 -2.14 -2.90
N ALA A 423 -37.19 -2.76 -3.85
CA ALA A 423 -36.43 -4.00 -3.65
C ALA A 423 -35.25 -3.88 -2.67
N THR A 424 -34.97 -2.68 -2.16
CA THR A 424 -34.06 -2.43 -1.03
C THR A 424 -34.83 -2.28 0.28
N ARG A 425 -35.96 -1.56 0.27
CA ARG A 425 -36.88 -1.44 1.42
C ARG A 425 -37.39 -2.79 1.90
N GLU A 426 -37.73 -3.69 0.98
CA GLU A 426 -38.12 -5.07 1.27
C GLU A 426 -37.02 -5.85 2.02
N VAL A 427 -35.76 -5.70 1.59
CA VAL A 427 -34.60 -6.39 2.20
C VAL A 427 -34.35 -5.88 3.61
N PHE A 428 -34.43 -4.56 3.85
CA PHE A 428 -34.26 -3.98 5.19
C PHE A 428 -35.46 -4.29 6.11
N GLY A 429 -36.69 -4.14 5.60
CA GLY A 429 -37.94 -4.31 6.36
C GLY A 429 -38.32 -5.76 6.72
N PHE A 430 -37.88 -6.75 5.93
CA PHE A 430 -38.02 -8.16 6.31
C PHE A 430 -37.16 -8.49 7.55
N TRP A 431 -35.88 -8.11 7.52
CA TRP A 431 -34.90 -8.37 8.59
C TRP A 431 -34.97 -7.37 9.77
N LYS A 432 -36.05 -6.58 9.86
CA LYS A 432 -36.34 -5.60 10.93
C LYS A 432 -35.20 -4.61 11.23
N THR A 433 -34.47 -4.24 10.19
CA THR A 433 -33.38 -3.26 10.19
C THR A 433 -33.80 -1.97 9.49
N GLU A 434 -33.43 -0.82 10.03
CA GLU A 434 -33.54 0.49 9.35
C GLU A 434 -32.18 1.21 9.37
N LEU A 435 -31.97 2.13 8.42
CA LEU A 435 -30.74 2.92 8.32
C LEU A 435 -31.07 4.39 8.56
N ASP A 436 -30.38 5.04 9.50
CA ASP A 436 -30.64 6.44 9.85
C ASP A 436 -30.52 7.33 8.62
N ARG A 437 -31.47 8.26 8.43
CA ARG A 437 -31.48 9.19 7.29
C ARG A 437 -30.34 10.21 7.34
N ARG A 438 -29.91 10.57 8.55
CA ARG A 438 -28.82 11.52 8.81
C ARG A 438 -27.50 10.78 8.97
N LEU A 439 -26.42 11.43 8.56
CA LEU A 439 -25.07 10.98 8.91
C LEU A 439 -24.87 11.10 10.42
N LEU A 440 -24.12 10.15 10.99
CA LEU A 440 -23.78 10.14 12.41
C LEU A 440 -22.89 11.34 12.76
N GLU A 441 -23.30 12.06 13.79
CA GLU A 441 -22.50 13.10 14.45
C GLU A 441 -21.81 12.54 15.70
N VAL A 442 -20.53 12.85 15.88
CA VAL A 442 -19.69 12.38 16.99
C VAL A 442 -19.07 13.56 17.74
N PRO A 443 -18.79 13.43 19.05
CA PRO A 443 -17.84 14.32 19.71
C PRO A 443 -16.43 14.09 19.14
N GLY A 444 -15.61 15.14 19.19
CA GLY A 444 -14.18 15.08 18.95
C GLY A 444 -13.49 16.23 19.68
N ARG A 445 -12.17 16.26 19.65
CA ARG A 445 -11.36 17.33 20.25
C ARG A 445 -10.35 17.86 19.23
N ILE A 446 -10.08 19.16 19.24
CA ILE A 446 -8.96 19.77 18.50
C ILE A 446 -7.84 20.01 19.50
N LEU A 447 -6.76 19.22 19.40
CA LEU A 447 -5.56 19.41 20.19
C LEU A 447 -4.90 20.77 19.90
N GLU A 448 -4.21 21.32 20.90
CA GLU A 448 -3.47 22.58 20.76
C GLU A 448 -2.39 22.51 19.67
N GLN A 449 -2.05 23.65 19.07
CA GLN A 449 -1.02 23.71 18.04
C GLN A 449 0.38 23.66 18.65
N GLU A 450 1.22 22.77 18.15
CA GLU A 450 2.60 22.66 18.59
C GLU A 450 3.43 23.89 18.24
N LEU A 451 4.33 24.25 19.15
CA LEU A 451 5.37 25.24 18.92
C LEU A 451 6.58 24.57 18.27
N ILE A 452 6.90 25.02 17.06
CA ILE A 452 8.06 24.58 16.28
C ILE A 452 9.27 25.36 16.76
N VAL A 453 10.26 24.67 17.33
CA VAL A 453 11.47 25.28 17.87
C VAL A 453 12.54 25.32 16.77
N PHE A 454 13.18 26.49 16.66
CA PHE A 454 14.24 26.81 15.72
C PHE A 454 15.36 27.53 16.46
N GLY A 455 16.62 27.18 16.17
CA GLY A 455 17.78 27.67 16.91
C GLY A 455 17.78 27.23 18.39
N GLN A 456 18.89 27.48 19.09
CA GLN A 456 18.97 27.13 20.51
C GLN A 456 18.14 28.10 21.36
N ASP A 457 17.41 27.54 22.32
CA ASP A 457 16.72 28.22 23.42
C ASP A 457 15.74 29.37 23.04
N ARG A 458 15.22 29.37 21.80
CA ARG A 458 14.09 30.24 21.37
C ARG A 458 12.74 29.68 21.85
N PRO A 459 11.72 30.52 22.09
CA PRO A 459 10.39 30.08 22.56
C PRO A 459 9.57 29.25 21.55
N GLY A 460 10.04 29.13 20.31
CA GLY A 460 9.34 28.46 19.21
C GLY A 460 8.25 29.32 18.56
N ILE A 461 7.66 28.81 17.49
CA ILE A 461 6.62 29.49 16.70
C ILE A 461 5.41 28.58 16.48
N ALA A 462 4.20 29.14 16.44
CA ALA A 462 2.99 28.37 16.17
C ALA A 462 2.97 27.83 14.73
N ALA A 463 2.60 26.55 14.56
CA ALA A 463 2.45 25.92 13.25
C ALA A 463 1.29 26.50 12.38
N GLY A 464 0.38 27.25 13.00
CA GLY A 464 -0.74 27.94 12.35
C GLY A 464 -1.88 27.01 11.93
N ARG A 465 -3.01 27.59 11.48
CA ARG A 465 -4.24 26.84 11.12
C ARG A 465 -4.07 25.74 10.07
N LYS A 466 -3.01 25.79 9.25
CA LYS A 466 -2.68 24.77 8.23
C LYS A 466 -1.65 23.74 8.72
N ALA A 467 -1.02 23.98 9.88
CA ALA A 467 0.14 23.27 10.39
C ALA A 467 1.29 23.18 9.36
N GLU A 468 1.72 24.34 8.86
CA GLU A 468 2.81 24.52 7.89
C GLU A 468 3.68 25.73 8.25
N TRP A 469 5.00 25.54 8.31
CA TRP A 469 5.99 26.54 8.73
C TRP A 469 7.06 26.80 7.66
N ASN A 470 6.75 26.56 6.38
CA ASN A 470 7.65 26.81 5.23
C ASN A 470 8.30 28.21 5.24
N GLN A 471 7.61 29.24 5.75
CA GLN A 471 8.12 30.62 5.76
C GLN A 471 9.09 30.92 6.90
N ALA A 472 9.10 30.11 7.97
CA ALA A 472 9.88 30.35 9.18
C ALA A 472 11.40 30.43 8.95
N PHE A 473 11.90 29.60 8.03
CA PHE A 473 13.31 29.49 7.64
C PHE A 473 13.92 30.78 7.10
N ARG A 474 13.12 31.77 6.70
CA ARG A 474 13.62 33.07 6.24
C ARG A 474 14.25 33.89 7.36
N ASN A 475 13.78 33.71 8.59
CA ASN A 475 14.09 34.58 9.74
C ASN A 475 14.66 33.79 10.94
N ASN A 476 14.96 32.49 10.75
CA ASN A 476 15.35 31.58 11.82
C ASN A 476 16.45 30.62 11.36
N HIS A 477 17.46 30.44 12.21
CA HIS A 477 18.44 29.38 12.04
C HIS A 477 17.83 28.01 12.35
N MET A 478 18.36 26.96 11.75
CA MET A 478 18.01 25.58 12.09
C MET A 478 18.41 25.23 13.55
N GLN A 479 17.75 24.24 14.15
CA GLN A 479 18.01 23.81 15.53
C GLN A 479 19.46 23.38 15.77
N SER A 480 20.04 22.70 14.78
CA SER A 480 21.41 22.20 14.76
C SER A 480 21.89 22.11 13.31
N SER A 481 23.08 22.61 13.01
CA SER A 481 23.66 22.57 11.67
C SER A 481 25.02 21.88 11.70
N VAL A 482 25.22 20.88 10.84
CA VAL A 482 26.54 20.26 10.64
C VAL A 482 27.21 20.95 9.46
N GLU A 483 28.33 21.62 9.71
CA GLU A 483 29.02 22.45 8.71
C GLU A 483 29.55 21.61 7.53
N LEU A 484 29.25 22.06 6.31
CA LEU A 484 29.57 21.33 5.08
C LEU A 484 30.84 21.89 4.44
N ARG A 485 31.99 21.30 4.80
CA ARG A 485 33.34 21.75 4.46
C ARG A 485 33.94 21.00 3.27
N ARG A 486 33.91 19.67 3.29
CA ARG A 486 34.41 18.80 2.21
C ARG A 486 33.23 18.14 1.50
N TRP A 487 32.90 18.62 0.30
CA TRP A 487 31.81 18.04 -0.50
C TRP A 487 32.02 18.24 -2.00
N ALA A 488 31.31 17.44 -2.79
CA ALA A 488 31.45 17.40 -4.24
C ALA A 488 30.13 17.66 -4.97
N VAL A 489 30.22 18.25 -6.16
CA VAL A 489 29.12 18.40 -7.12
C VAL A 489 29.51 17.69 -8.43
N LEU A 490 28.77 16.63 -8.78
CA LEU A 490 28.91 15.94 -10.06
C LEU A 490 27.92 16.53 -11.07
N VAL A 491 28.40 16.94 -12.25
CA VAL A 491 27.57 17.59 -13.28
C VAL A 491 27.95 17.16 -14.71
N GLU A 492 26.97 16.93 -15.58
CA GLU A 492 27.20 16.80 -17.03
C GLU A 492 27.53 18.20 -17.60
N GLY A 493 28.53 18.34 -18.48
CA GLY A 493 29.09 19.65 -18.86
C GLY A 493 28.10 20.70 -19.40
N SER A 494 27.01 20.27 -20.04
CA SER A 494 25.93 21.15 -20.51
C SER A 494 25.02 21.71 -19.38
N GLY A 495 25.13 21.18 -18.17
CA GLY A 495 24.40 21.64 -16.98
C GLY A 495 25.18 22.57 -16.07
N SER A 496 26.48 22.80 -16.32
CA SER A 496 27.41 23.38 -15.36
C SER A 496 27.04 24.79 -14.89
N HIS A 497 26.69 25.73 -15.79
CA HIS A 497 26.37 27.10 -15.39
C HIS A 497 25.18 27.18 -14.40
N ALA A 498 24.09 26.46 -14.68
CA ALA A 498 22.93 26.39 -13.79
C ALA A 498 23.23 25.64 -12.47
N ALA A 499 24.27 24.79 -12.44
CA ALA A 499 24.77 24.19 -11.21
C ALA A 499 25.46 25.23 -10.32
N TYR A 500 26.39 26.01 -10.85
CA TYR A 500 27.10 27.06 -10.12
C TYR A 500 26.13 28.09 -9.50
N ASP A 501 25.19 28.60 -10.29
CA ASP A 501 24.20 29.58 -9.83
C ASP A 501 23.31 29.03 -8.71
N PHE A 502 22.86 27.77 -8.84
CA PHE A 502 22.04 27.12 -7.82
C PHE A 502 22.83 26.80 -6.55
N VAL A 503 24.10 26.38 -6.67
CA VAL A 503 24.97 26.12 -5.52
C VAL A 503 25.23 27.40 -4.73
N ARG A 504 25.53 28.52 -5.41
CA ARG A 504 25.70 29.83 -4.76
C ARG A 504 24.42 30.28 -4.04
N LEU A 505 23.26 30.21 -4.71
CA LEU A 505 21.96 30.50 -4.08
C LEU A 505 21.68 29.60 -2.86
N MET A 506 22.10 28.34 -2.92
CA MET A 506 21.95 27.39 -1.81
C MET A 506 22.92 27.69 -0.65
N MET A 507 24.12 28.21 -0.92
CA MET A 507 25.06 28.70 0.10
C MET A 507 24.52 29.96 0.78
N ASP A 508 24.00 30.93 0.03
CA ASP A 508 23.36 32.15 0.56
C ASP A 508 22.19 31.80 1.50
N VAL A 509 21.28 30.94 1.02
CA VAL A 509 20.10 30.48 1.78
C VAL A 509 20.51 29.59 2.96
N GLY A 510 21.56 28.78 2.82
CA GLY A 510 22.15 28.00 3.91
C GLY A 510 22.66 28.90 5.04
N ASN A 511 23.46 29.90 4.71
CA ASN A 511 24.00 30.88 5.66
C ASN A 511 22.89 31.61 6.41
N GLY A 512 21.82 32.05 5.73
CA GLY A 512 20.63 32.66 6.37
C GLY A 512 19.87 31.73 7.32
N MET A 513 19.98 30.41 7.13
CA MET A 513 19.45 29.37 8.04
C MET A 513 20.48 28.90 9.09
N GLY A 514 21.62 29.58 9.22
CA GLY A 514 22.69 29.16 10.15
C GLY A 514 23.36 27.84 9.76
N PHE A 515 23.37 27.48 8.47
CA PHE A 515 24.04 26.31 7.92
C PHE A 515 25.14 26.75 6.95
N ARG A 516 26.38 26.75 7.47
CA ARG A 516 27.58 27.10 6.71
C ARG A 516 27.91 26.00 5.69
N ILE A 517 28.03 26.41 4.43
CA ILE A 517 28.38 25.56 3.29
C ILE A 517 29.58 26.21 2.59
N SER A 518 30.68 25.47 2.45
CA SER A 518 31.87 25.89 1.69
C SER A 518 31.68 25.67 0.19
N GLU A 519 32.54 26.25 -0.66
CA GLU A 519 32.52 25.95 -2.11
C GLU A 519 32.87 24.46 -2.35
N PRO A 520 32.10 23.71 -3.17
CA PRO A 520 32.37 22.30 -3.44
C PRO A 520 33.49 22.09 -4.47
N HIS A 521 34.03 20.87 -4.52
CA HIS A 521 34.80 20.41 -5.68
C HIS A 521 33.85 19.95 -6.79
N TYR A 522 34.03 20.45 -8.01
CA TYR A 522 33.18 20.11 -9.16
C TYR A 522 33.84 19.00 -9.99
N TYR A 523 33.09 17.94 -10.27
CA TYR A 523 33.51 16.83 -11.14
C TYR A 523 32.62 16.79 -12.38
N TYR A 524 33.24 16.75 -13.56
CA TYR A 524 32.53 16.70 -14.83
C TYR A 524 32.30 15.26 -15.27
N VAL A 525 31.03 14.85 -15.31
CA VAL A 525 30.66 13.48 -15.67
C VAL A 525 30.88 13.27 -17.17
N ARG A 526 31.74 12.30 -17.52
CA ARG A 526 32.11 11.97 -18.91
C ARG A 526 30.99 11.23 -19.63
N GLY A 527 29.94 11.97 -20.01
CA GLY A 527 28.79 11.46 -20.77
C GLY A 527 27.66 10.88 -19.91
N ASN A 528 26.62 10.38 -20.59
CA ASN A 528 25.30 10.04 -20.00
C ASN A 528 25.17 8.56 -19.56
N SER A 529 26.29 7.81 -19.50
CA SER A 529 26.28 6.36 -19.24
C SER A 529 26.04 6.04 -17.76
N LEU A 530 25.89 4.75 -17.42
CA LEU A 530 25.89 4.32 -16.02
C LEU A 530 27.30 4.37 -15.41
N GLY A 531 28.30 3.87 -16.15
CA GLY A 531 29.71 3.83 -15.73
C GLY A 531 30.25 5.21 -15.36
N SER A 532 30.07 6.18 -16.26
CA SER A 532 30.49 7.58 -16.09
C SER A 532 30.05 8.19 -14.74
N TYR A 533 28.84 7.86 -14.27
CA TYR A 533 28.32 8.33 -13.00
C TYR A 533 28.88 7.56 -11.80
N THR A 534 29.10 6.24 -11.92
CA THR A 534 29.72 5.44 -10.84
C THR A 534 31.21 5.73 -10.69
N GLU A 535 31.90 6.03 -11.79
CA GLU A 535 33.29 6.51 -11.85
C GLU A 535 33.40 7.87 -11.14
N ALA A 536 32.62 8.88 -11.54
CA ALA A 536 32.64 10.20 -10.92
C ALA A 536 32.23 10.18 -9.43
N VAL A 537 31.32 9.30 -9.00
CA VAL A 537 31.03 9.07 -7.57
C VAL A 537 32.24 8.47 -6.85
N THR A 538 33.00 7.60 -7.50
CA THR A 538 34.21 6.96 -6.95
C THR A 538 35.36 7.96 -6.80
N GLU A 539 35.64 8.75 -7.83
CA GLU A 539 36.65 9.82 -7.81
C GLU A 539 36.39 10.84 -6.70
N ALA A 540 35.12 11.20 -6.48
CA ALA A 540 34.71 12.08 -5.38
C ALA A 540 34.79 11.41 -4.00
N ALA A 541 34.39 10.14 -3.89
CA ALA A 541 34.47 9.38 -2.63
C ALA A 541 35.91 9.21 -2.14
N MET A 542 36.88 9.07 -3.06
CA MET A 542 38.32 8.99 -2.76
C MET A 542 38.93 10.28 -2.17
N LYS A 543 38.16 11.37 -2.01
CA LYS A 543 38.62 12.64 -1.41
C LYS A 543 38.04 12.94 -0.02
N ASP A 544 37.53 11.91 0.68
CA ASP A 544 36.96 12.02 2.04
C ASP A 544 35.91 13.13 2.16
N VAL A 545 34.89 13.04 1.30
CA VAL A 545 33.78 14.01 1.23
C VAL A 545 32.64 13.64 2.16
N GLN A 546 32.15 14.63 2.91
CA GLN A 546 30.99 14.50 3.81
C GLN A 546 29.69 14.19 3.05
N LEU A 547 29.57 14.65 1.80
CA LEU A 547 28.38 14.47 0.96
C LEU A 547 28.74 14.67 -0.53
N ILE A 548 28.02 13.99 -1.41
CA ILE A 548 28.07 14.21 -2.86
C ILE A 548 26.69 14.67 -3.37
N THR A 549 26.67 15.80 -4.09
CA THR A 549 25.49 16.25 -4.86
C THR A 549 25.67 15.87 -6.33
N ILE A 550 24.64 15.30 -6.94
CA ILE A 550 24.67 14.81 -8.33
C ILE A 550 23.55 15.48 -9.12
N ILE A 551 23.91 16.14 -10.21
CA ILE A 551 22.96 16.75 -11.14
C ILE A 551 22.73 15.79 -12.32
N VAL A 552 21.45 15.51 -12.59
CA VAL A 552 21.02 14.57 -13.63
C VAL A 552 20.05 15.25 -14.61
N PRO A 553 20.14 14.99 -15.93
CA PRO A 553 19.26 15.62 -16.92
C PRO A 553 17.80 15.13 -16.80
N ASN A 554 17.60 13.87 -16.41
CA ASN A 554 16.29 13.19 -16.41
C ASN A 554 16.09 12.25 -15.21
N ASP A 555 14.89 11.70 -15.04
CA ASP A 555 14.49 10.79 -13.96
C ASP A 555 14.71 9.30 -14.30
N ARG A 556 15.86 8.98 -14.92
CA ARG A 556 16.31 7.59 -15.15
C ARG A 556 16.52 6.85 -13.81
N ALA A 557 15.64 5.89 -13.52
CA ALA A 557 15.63 5.15 -12.25
C ALA A 557 16.81 4.18 -12.09
N ASP A 558 17.32 3.65 -13.20
CA ASP A 558 18.57 2.88 -13.29
C ASP A 558 19.76 3.72 -12.83
N ARG A 559 19.89 4.95 -13.34
CA ARG A 559 20.98 5.90 -12.99
C ARG A 559 20.90 6.29 -11.51
N TYR A 560 19.71 6.65 -11.03
CA TYR A 560 19.50 6.95 -9.61
C TYR A 560 19.89 5.77 -8.71
N SER A 561 19.55 4.54 -9.13
CA SER A 561 19.89 3.33 -8.38
C SER A 561 21.39 3.02 -8.42
N ALA A 562 22.07 3.19 -9.55
CA ALA A 562 23.52 3.04 -9.65
C ALA A 562 24.27 4.03 -8.75
N ILE A 563 23.92 5.32 -8.82
CA ILE A 563 24.48 6.37 -7.93
C ILE A 563 24.27 6.02 -6.45
N LYS A 564 23.05 5.58 -6.08
CA LYS A 564 22.72 5.22 -4.70
C LYS A 564 23.41 3.96 -4.22
N LYS A 565 23.56 2.94 -5.08
CA LYS A 565 24.36 1.74 -4.76
C LYS A 565 25.82 2.10 -4.51
N GLN A 566 26.46 2.76 -5.48
CA GLN A 566 27.88 3.15 -5.38
C GLN A 566 28.15 3.93 -4.09
N SER A 567 27.38 4.98 -3.84
CA SER A 567 27.65 5.86 -2.70
C SER A 567 27.24 5.26 -1.34
N CYS A 568 26.07 4.63 -1.24
CA CYS A 568 25.51 4.20 0.05
C CYS A 568 25.78 2.73 0.43
N LEU A 569 26.34 1.92 -0.49
CA LEU A 569 26.74 0.52 -0.21
C LEU A 569 28.26 0.32 -0.19
N GLN A 570 29.02 1.01 -1.05
CA GLN A 570 30.48 0.80 -1.15
C GLN A 570 31.30 1.76 -0.29
N TYR A 571 30.86 3.03 -0.19
CA TYR A 571 31.63 4.07 0.51
C TYR A 571 30.99 4.53 1.84
N GLY A 572 29.67 4.39 1.98
CA GLY A 572 28.91 4.86 3.13
C GLY A 572 28.76 6.39 3.17
N ILE A 573 28.61 7.01 2.00
CA ILE A 573 28.52 8.47 1.84
C ILE A 573 27.05 8.87 1.56
N PRO A 574 26.53 9.95 2.17
CA PRO A 574 25.20 10.46 1.87
C PRO A 574 25.18 11.22 0.52
N THR A 575 24.07 11.10 -0.19
CA THR A 575 23.92 11.67 -1.55
C THR A 575 22.63 12.44 -1.78
N GLN A 576 22.76 13.57 -2.48
CA GLN A 576 21.67 14.40 -2.97
C GLN A 576 21.60 14.34 -4.50
N VAL A 577 20.45 13.98 -5.07
CA VAL A 577 20.27 13.92 -6.53
C VAL A 577 19.29 15.00 -6.96
N LEU A 578 19.72 15.90 -7.83
CA LEU A 578 18.95 17.03 -8.34
C LEU A 578 18.71 16.85 -9.84
N LYS A 579 17.48 17.07 -10.30
CA LYS A 579 17.19 17.10 -11.74
C LYS A 579 17.55 18.49 -12.29
N GLN A 580 18.21 18.56 -13.44
CA GLN A 580 18.57 19.83 -14.09
C GLN A 580 17.36 20.77 -14.21
N ARG A 581 16.21 20.26 -14.69
CA ARG A 581 14.91 20.96 -14.76
C ARG A 581 14.32 21.47 -13.42
N THR A 582 14.97 21.19 -12.29
CA THR A 582 14.58 21.65 -10.94
C THR A 582 15.50 22.77 -10.44
N ILE A 583 16.69 22.93 -11.05
CA ILE A 583 17.64 24.01 -10.79
C ILE A 583 17.73 25.02 -11.95
N THR A 584 17.08 24.78 -13.08
CA THR A 584 16.91 25.78 -14.15
C THR A 584 15.91 26.87 -13.72
N PRO A 585 16.29 28.17 -13.72
CA PRO A 585 15.39 29.25 -13.31
C PRO A 585 14.26 29.49 -14.30
N ARG A 586 13.09 29.89 -13.80
CA ARG A 586 11.96 30.30 -14.66
C ARG A 586 12.15 31.74 -15.13
N GLY A 587 12.18 31.95 -16.44
CA GLY A 587 12.41 33.28 -17.03
C GLY A 587 13.79 33.87 -16.67
N GLY A 588 14.83 33.03 -16.57
CA GLY A 588 16.21 33.44 -16.24
C GLY A 588 16.45 33.83 -14.78
N ASN A 589 15.41 34.21 -14.02
CA ASN A 589 15.59 34.73 -12.66
C ASN A 589 15.92 33.62 -11.64
N VAL A 590 17.20 33.51 -11.26
CA VAL A 590 17.73 32.59 -10.25
C VAL A 590 16.99 32.70 -8.90
N ARG A 591 16.54 33.90 -8.50
CA ARG A 591 15.78 34.08 -7.24
C ARG A 591 14.45 33.32 -7.21
N SER A 592 13.90 32.92 -8.36
CA SER A 592 12.72 32.04 -8.43
C SER A 592 12.95 30.67 -7.78
N LEU A 593 14.21 30.24 -7.66
CA LEU A 593 14.63 28.97 -7.10
C LEU A 593 14.83 28.99 -5.58
N MET A 594 14.69 30.14 -4.89
CA MET A 594 14.92 30.25 -3.44
C MET A 594 14.21 29.15 -2.64
N SER A 595 12.93 28.89 -2.91
CA SER A 595 12.15 27.86 -2.20
C SER A 595 12.58 26.42 -2.48
N VAL A 596 13.32 26.18 -3.58
CA VAL A 596 13.98 24.91 -3.89
C VAL A 596 15.30 24.84 -3.13
N ALA A 597 16.12 25.89 -3.20
CA ALA A 597 17.40 26.01 -2.48
C ALA A 597 17.23 25.81 -0.96
N THR A 598 16.23 26.46 -0.33
CA THR A 598 15.87 26.24 1.09
C THR A 598 15.65 24.76 1.39
N LYS A 599 14.85 24.07 0.57
CA LYS A 599 14.48 22.67 0.81
C LYS A 599 15.63 21.71 0.57
N VAL A 600 16.49 21.99 -0.41
CA VAL A 600 17.72 21.23 -0.64
C VAL A 600 18.69 21.43 0.52
N ALA A 601 18.97 22.66 0.95
CA ALA A 601 19.87 22.94 2.07
C ALA A 601 19.38 22.30 3.40
N VAL A 602 18.07 22.35 3.69
CA VAL A 602 17.46 21.61 4.81
C VAL A 602 17.70 20.10 4.67
N GLN A 603 17.52 19.52 3.48
CA GLN A 603 17.73 18.10 3.22
C GLN A 603 19.22 17.70 3.29
N LEU A 604 20.15 18.57 2.88
CA LEU A 604 21.59 18.36 3.06
C LEU A 604 21.96 18.31 4.55
N ASN A 605 21.50 19.27 5.35
CA ASN A 605 21.77 19.31 6.78
C ASN A 605 21.28 18.03 7.49
N CYS A 606 20.06 17.54 7.17
CA CYS A 606 19.54 16.27 7.68
C CYS A 606 20.44 15.07 7.35
N LYS A 607 21.01 15.05 6.14
CA LYS A 607 21.87 13.96 5.64
C LYS A 607 23.25 13.94 6.30
N LEU A 608 23.68 15.08 6.85
CA LEU A 608 24.88 15.23 7.66
C LEU A 608 24.64 14.98 9.16
N GLY A 609 23.39 14.71 9.57
CA GLY A 609 23.00 14.49 10.97
C GLY A 609 22.53 15.76 11.71
N GLY A 610 22.46 16.90 11.01
CA GLY A 610 21.89 18.13 11.54
C GLY A 610 20.37 18.10 11.65
N ILE A 611 19.82 19.05 12.40
CA ILE A 611 18.43 19.06 12.89
C ILE A 611 17.78 20.38 12.50
N PRO A 612 16.87 20.39 11.51
CA PRO A 612 16.24 21.63 11.04
C PRO A 612 15.35 22.32 12.08
N TRP A 613 14.52 21.56 12.79
CA TRP A 613 13.63 22.06 13.84
C TRP A 613 13.29 20.95 14.85
N THR A 614 12.69 21.31 15.99
CA THR A 614 12.11 20.34 16.94
C THR A 614 10.73 20.80 17.43
N VAL A 615 10.09 19.97 18.27
CA VAL A 615 8.94 20.37 19.11
C VAL A 615 9.26 19.97 20.55
N LYS A 616 8.59 20.59 21.55
CA LYS A 616 8.83 20.30 22.97
C LYS A 616 8.46 18.83 23.30
N ASN A 617 9.48 17.99 23.48
CA ASN A 617 9.32 16.61 23.94
C ASN A 617 9.14 16.59 25.48
N PRO A 618 8.00 16.11 26.02
CA PRO A 618 7.79 16.00 27.48
C PRO A 618 8.48 14.78 28.10
N LEU A 619 9.01 13.84 27.32
CA LEU A 619 9.60 12.58 27.80
C LEU A 619 11.13 12.67 27.83
N GLN A 620 11.71 12.74 29.03
CA GLN A 620 13.16 12.90 29.26
C GLN A 620 14.03 11.71 28.78
N SER A 621 13.47 10.50 28.76
CA SER A 621 14.15 9.28 28.32
C SER A 621 13.15 8.43 27.54
N VAL A 622 13.32 8.37 26.21
CA VAL A 622 12.42 7.66 25.30
C VAL A 622 13.12 7.33 23.98
N MET A 623 12.87 6.13 23.46
CA MET A 623 13.18 5.74 22.10
C MET A 623 11.88 5.59 21.32
N VAL A 624 11.67 6.46 20.34
CA VAL A 624 10.49 6.42 19.46
C VAL A 624 10.86 5.65 18.19
N ILE A 625 10.16 4.56 17.91
CA ILE A 625 10.45 3.65 16.79
C ILE A 625 9.33 3.73 15.76
N GLY A 626 9.69 3.72 14.48
CA GLY A 626 8.78 3.50 13.36
C GLY A 626 9.21 2.28 12.56
N PHE A 627 8.25 1.44 12.18
CA PHE A 627 8.48 0.28 11.34
C PHE A 627 7.48 0.26 10.18
N ASP A 628 7.96 0.08 8.94
CA ASP A 628 7.12 -0.06 7.74
C ASP A 628 7.72 -1.08 6.75
N VAL A 629 6.86 -1.65 5.89
CA VAL A 629 7.14 -2.84 5.08
C VAL A 629 6.82 -2.60 3.60
N CYS A 630 7.85 -2.51 2.76
CA CYS A 630 7.70 -2.32 1.32
C CYS A 630 7.65 -3.66 0.57
N THR A 631 6.45 -4.05 0.13
CA THR A 631 6.16 -5.23 -0.72
C THR A 631 6.04 -4.89 -2.22
N LYS A 632 6.50 -3.68 -2.60
CA LYS A 632 6.37 -3.10 -3.95
C LYS A 632 7.72 -2.56 -4.45
N GLY A 633 8.74 -3.40 -4.38
CA GLY A 633 10.03 -3.14 -5.01
C GLY A 633 9.99 -3.37 -6.53
N THR A 634 11.15 -3.18 -7.16
CA THR A 634 11.42 -3.64 -8.53
C THR A 634 11.32 -5.16 -8.59
N ASP A 635 11.98 -5.84 -7.65
CA ASP A 635 11.78 -7.25 -7.34
C ASP A 635 10.45 -7.45 -6.58
N LYS A 636 9.58 -8.28 -7.15
CA LYS A 636 8.23 -8.60 -6.62
C LYS A 636 8.20 -9.90 -5.80
N SER A 637 9.33 -10.60 -5.73
CA SER A 637 9.57 -11.79 -4.90
C SER A 637 10.11 -11.45 -3.51
N LYS A 638 10.67 -10.24 -3.32
CA LYS A 638 11.20 -9.76 -2.05
C LYS A 638 10.30 -8.75 -1.35
N THR A 639 10.57 -8.56 -0.07
CA THR A 639 9.96 -7.57 0.82
C THR A 639 11.08 -6.86 1.59
N SER A 640 11.06 -5.52 1.63
CA SER A 640 12.01 -4.74 2.45
C SER A 640 11.30 -4.23 3.70
N ALA A 641 11.77 -4.60 4.89
CA ALA A 641 11.24 -4.15 6.17
C ALA A 641 12.27 -3.21 6.82
N ALA A 642 11.88 -1.99 7.15
CA ALA A 642 12.78 -0.99 7.73
C ALA A 642 12.31 -0.54 9.11
N LEU A 643 13.28 -0.35 10.00
CA LEU A 643 13.11 0.25 11.32
C LEU A 643 13.88 1.57 11.36
N VAL A 644 13.25 2.63 11.89
CA VAL A 644 13.91 3.89 12.21
C VAL A 644 13.57 4.27 13.64
N ALA A 645 14.59 4.55 14.45
CA ALA A 645 14.46 5.01 15.81
C ALA A 645 14.93 6.47 15.94
N THR A 646 14.21 7.24 16.75
CA THR A 646 14.61 8.58 17.23
C THR A 646 14.76 8.49 18.74
N MET A 647 15.95 8.83 19.23
CA MET A 647 16.38 8.56 20.60
C MET A 647 16.54 9.85 21.38
N TYR A 648 16.01 9.87 22.60
CA TYR A 648 16.17 10.95 23.57
C TYR A 648 16.64 10.37 24.89
N ALA A 649 17.74 10.90 25.42
CA ALA A 649 18.31 10.56 26.72
C ALA A 649 18.20 11.75 27.70
N PRO A 650 18.25 11.51 29.03
CA PRO A 650 18.21 12.58 30.02
C PRO A 650 19.24 13.68 29.74
N GLY A 651 18.80 14.94 29.83
CA GLY A 651 19.64 16.11 29.54
C GLY A 651 19.91 16.39 28.05
N SER A 652 19.61 15.47 27.12
CA SER A 652 19.89 15.67 25.70
C SER A 652 18.94 16.70 25.06
N LYS A 653 19.44 17.92 24.79
CA LYS A 653 18.71 18.97 24.04
C LYS A 653 18.34 18.56 22.60
N GLN A 654 18.95 17.51 22.05
CA GLN A 654 18.78 17.06 20.67
C GLN A 654 18.51 15.55 20.59
N PRO A 655 17.64 15.08 19.68
CA PRO A 655 17.53 13.66 19.36
C PRO A 655 18.75 13.14 18.59
N SER A 656 19.03 11.85 18.71
CA SER A 656 19.84 11.11 17.71
C SER A 656 19.01 10.08 16.97
N TYR A 657 19.54 9.57 15.86
CA TYR A 657 18.86 8.63 14.98
C TYR A 657 19.58 7.28 14.91
N PHE A 658 18.79 6.25 14.63
CA PHE A 658 19.27 4.95 14.18
C PHE A 658 18.31 4.43 13.10
N SER A 659 18.82 3.71 12.12
CA SER A 659 18.04 3.17 11.02
C SER A 659 18.66 1.88 10.50
N VAL A 660 17.81 0.91 10.17
CA VAL A 660 18.22 -0.42 9.71
C VAL A 660 17.13 -1.00 8.81
N VAL A 661 17.52 -1.83 7.84
CA VAL A 661 16.61 -2.41 6.85
C VAL A 661 17.03 -3.83 6.47
N GLU A 662 16.07 -4.75 6.52
CA GLU A 662 16.26 -6.14 6.10
C GLU A 662 15.47 -6.42 4.82
N GLN A 663 16.03 -7.23 3.93
CA GLN A 663 15.28 -7.86 2.85
C GLN A 663 14.98 -9.31 3.21
N ARG A 664 13.71 -9.70 3.02
CA ARG A 664 13.17 -11.04 3.24
C ARG A 664 12.47 -11.50 1.95
N ASN A 665 12.39 -12.81 1.71
CA ASN A 665 11.53 -13.33 0.65
C ASN A 665 10.06 -13.14 1.02
N LYS A 666 9.20 -12.95 0.02
CA LYS A 666 7.81 -12.58 0.21
C LYS A 666 6.96 -13.74 0.74
N GLY A 667 6.65 -13.68 2.03
CA GLY A 667 5.92 -14.72 2.75
C GLY A 667 6.69 -15.24 3.96
N GLU A 668 7.98 -14.89 4.10
CA GLU A 668 8.75 -15.11 5.32
C GLU A 668 8.18 -14.30 6.50
N VAL A 669 8.38 -14.82 7.70
CA VAL A 669 7.88 -14.23 8.95
C VAL A 669 8.70 -12.98 9.32
N LEU A 670 8.02 -11.97 9.85
CA LEU A 670 8.61 -10.65 10.17
C LEU A 670 8.86 -10.42 11.68
N SER A 671 8.42 -11.32 12.57
CA SER A 671 8.62 -11.26 14.04
C SER A 671 10.09 -11.10 14.42
N ASP A 672 10.94 -11.90 13.77
CA ASP A 672 12.35 -11.98 14.08
C ASP A 672 13.03 -10.70 13.56
N ALA A 673 12.66 -10.26 12.35
CA ALA A 673 13.14 -9.01 11.78
C ALA A 673 12.81 -7.81 12.68
N ILE A 674 11.57 -7.65 13.14
CA ILE A 674 11.21 -6.50 13.97
C ILE A 674 11.85 -6.57 15.37
N SER A 675 11.86 -7.73 16.03
CA SER A 675 12.46 -7.87 17.37
C SER A 675 13.99 -7.72 17.37
N ILE A 676 14.69 -8.33 16.40
CA ILE A 676 16.14 -8.17 16.23
C ILE A 676 16.50 -6.70 15.94
N ASN A 677 15.72 -6.00 15.10
CA ASN A 677 16.00 -4.58 14.80
C ASN A 677 15.67 -3.63 15.97
N VAL A 678 14.71 -3.98 16.84
CA VAL A 678 14.51 -3.30 18.14
C VAL A 678 15.70 -3.53 19.07
N LEU A 679 16.26 -4.74 19.13
CA LEU A 679 17.50 -5.01 19.89
C LEU A 679 18.71 -4.24 19.36
N LYS A 680 18.90 -4.17 18.03
CA LYS A 680 19.95 -3.32 17.42
C LYS A 680 19.80 -1.86 17.87
N ALA A 681 18.58 -1.31 17.80
CA ALA A 681 18.30 0.05 18.26
C ALA A 681 18.59 0.24 19.77
N LEU A 682 18.23 -0.73 20.61
CA LEU A 682 18.53 -0.70 22.05
C LEU A 682 20.04 -0.69 22.33
N ARG A 683 20.82 -1.50 21.62
CA ARG A 683 22.29 -1.52 21.74
C ARG A 683 22.94 -0.25 21.18
N THR A 684 22.40 0.33 20.12
CA THR A 684 22.82 1.66 19.64
C THR A 684 22.57 2.76 20.68
N TYR A 685 21.44 2.71 21.39
CA TYR A 685 21.16 3.64 22.50
C TYR A 685 22.21 3.50 23.61
N GLU A 686 22.47 2.28 24.05
CA GLU A 686 23.49 1.98 25.09
C GLU A 686 24.90 2.41 24.65
N HIS A 687 25.32 2.06 23.44
CA HIS A 687 26.61 2.49 22.89
C HIS A 687 26.75 4.02 22.80
N ARG A 688 25.66 4.76 22.54
CA ARG A 688 25.70 6.21 22.38
C ARG A 688 25.58 7.00 23.70
N TYR A 689 24.88 6.47 24.70
CA TYR A 689 24.61 7.17 25.96
C TYR A 689 25.33 6.57 27.18
N GLY A 690 26.06 5.47 27.00
CA GLY A 690 26.91 4.84 28.01
C GLY A 690 26.52 3.38 28.27
N ALA A 691 27.52 2.52 28.49
CA ALA A 691 27.28 1.16 28.93
C ALA A 691 26.40 1.15 30.20
N GLY A 692 25.36 0.32 30.23
CA GLY A 692 24.38 0.39 31.32
C GLY A 692 23.28 1.44 31.15
N GLN A 693 23.18 2.17 30.02
CA GLN A 693 22.09 3.12 29.76
C GLN A 693 21.08 2.60 28.73
N PHE A 694 19.80 2.55 29.10
CA PHE A 694 18.68 2.17 28.23
C PHE A 694 17.58 3.25 28.29
N PRO A 695 16.72 3.38 27.26
CA PRO A 695 15.61 4.31 27.30
C PRO A 695 14.56 3.80 28.30
N ARG A 696 14.00 4.69 29.13
CA ARG A 696 12.94 4.32 30.07
C ARG A 696 11.68 3.81 29.34
N ARG A 697 11.40 4.36 28.16
CA ARG A 697 10.23 4.02 27.32
C ARG A 697 10.64 3.72 25.89
N ILE A 698 10.06 2.68 25.30
CA ILE A 698 10.07 2.43 23.85
C ILE A 698 8.66 2.62 23.32
N ILE A 699 8.44 3.58 22.42
CA ILE A 699 7.13 3.81 21.77
C ILE A 699 7.26 3.43 20.29
N LEU A 700 6.73 2.27 19.92
CA LEU A 700 6.85 1.69 18.57
C LEU A 700 5.57 1.90 17.76
N TYR A 701 5.67 2.69 16.70
CA TYR A 701 4.61 2.90 15.72
C TYR A 701 4.75 1.93 14.54
N ARG A 702 3.94 0.88 14.54
CA ARG A 702 3.91 -0.18 13.53
C ARG A 702 3.00 0.22 12.37
N ALA A 703 3.58 0.81 11.32
CA ALA A 703 2.89 1.11 10.08
C ALA A 703 2.85 -0.11 9.14
N GLY A 704 2.06 -0.04 8.07
CA GLY A 704 2.08 -1.03 6.98
C GLY A 704 1.31 -2.33 7.24
N VAL A 705 0.49 -2.40 8.29
CA VAL A 705 -0.35 -3.57 8.61
C VAL A 705 -1.64 -3.54 7.76
N GLY A 706 -1.99 -4.65 7.12
CA GLY A 706 -3.27 -4.82 6.41
C GLY A 706 -4.38 -5.43 7.26
N ASP A 707 -5.64 -5.31 6.80
CA ASP A 707 -6.89 -5.69 7.49
C ASP A 707 -6.92 -7.08 8.14
N GLY A 708 -6.13 -8.03 7.66
CA GLY A 708 -6.04 -9.41 8.16
C GLY A 708 -4.65 -9.81 8.68
N GLN A 709 -3.80 -8.84 9.02
CA GLN A 709 -2.44 -9.08 9.55
C GLN A 709 -2.30 -8.70 11.03
N LEU A 710 -3.34 -8.14 11.67
CA LEU A 710 -3.27 -7.69 13.06
C LEU A 710 -2.99 -8.83 14.04
N ALA A 711 -3.55 -10.03 13.80
CA ALA A 711 -3.31 -11.25 14.57
C ALA A 711 -1.81 -11.56 14.67
N ASN A 712 -1.16 -11.77 13.52
CA ASN A 712 0.29 -11.97 13.39
C ASN A 712 1.13 -10.87 14.08
N VAL A 713 0.66 -9.62 14.11
CA VAL A 713 1.38 -8.52 14.79
C VAL A 713 1.28 -8.65 16.32
N VAL A 714 0.14 -9.09 16.85
CA VAL A 714 -0.09 -9.30 18.29
C VAL A 714 0.53 -10.62 18.77
N GLU A 715 0.33 -11.71 18.04
CA GLU A 715 0.70 -13.07 18.43
C GLU A 715 2.19 -13.41 18.18
N HIS A 716 2.83 -12.77 17.20
CA HIS A 716 4.21 -13.07 16.82
C HIS A 716 5.14 -11.86 16.92
N GLU A 717 4.80 -10.71 16.32
CA GLU A 717 5.70 -9.54 16.35
C GLU A 717 5.85 -8.96 17.77
N LEU A 718 4.74 -8.66 18.44
CA LEU A 718 4.74 -8.12 19.80
C LEU A 718 5.38 -9.09 20.81
N LEU A 719 5.02 -10.38 20.76
CA LEU A 719 5.56 -11.41 21.66
C LEU A 719 7.09 -11.53 21.51
N ALA A 720 7.58 -11.63 20.28
CA ALA A 720 9.02 -11.71 20.00
C ALA A 720 9.77 -10.43 20.41
N ILE A 721 9.17 -9.24 20.26
CA ILE A 721 9.77 -7.99 20.74
C ILE A 721 9.88 -8.03 22.27
N LYS A 722 8.80 -8.37 22.98
CA LYS A 722 8.80 -8.36 24.45
C LYS A 722 9.80 -9.39 25.03
N GLN A 723 9.72 -10.65 24.62
CA GLN A 723 10.63 -11.71 25.11
C GLN A 723 12.11 -11.33 24.92
N ASN A 724 12.46 -10.77 23.76
CA ASN A 724 13.83 -10.36 23.49
C ASN A 724 14.26 -9.12 24.29
N LEU A 725 13.36 -8.14 24.50
CA LEU A 725 13.63 -6.99 25.37
C LEU A 725 13.81 -7.42 26.83
N ASP A 726 12.93 -8.28 27.35
CA ASP A 726 12.98 -8.80 28.71
C ASP A 726 14.31 -9.53 28.96
N MET A 727 14.72 -10.43 28.05
CA MET A 727 16.03 -11.10 28.11
C MET A 727 17.21 -10.12 28.04
N ALA A 728 17.16 -9.12 27.14
CA ALA A 728 18.22 -8.12 27.02
C ALA A 728 18.33 -7.17 28.24
N CYS A 729 17.23 -7.02 29.00
CA CYS A 729 17.13 -6.14 30.16
C CYS A 729 17.09 -6.88 31.51
N ALA A 730 17.19 -8.22 31.54
CA ALA A 730 16.96 -9.05 32.73
C ALA A 730 17.84 -8.70 33.96
N LYS A 731 19.00 -8.06 33.75
CA LYS A 731 19.92 -7.61 34.82
C LYS A 731 19.71 -6.15 35.25
N ARG A 732 18.52 -5.57 35.07
CA ARG A 732 18.23 -4.15 35.39
C ARG A 732 17.22 -4.03 36.54
N GLU A 733 17.47 -3.09 37.46
CA GLU A 733 16.55 -2.72 38.55
C GLU A 733 15.20 -2.18 38.07
N LYS A 734 15.16 -1.62 36.85
CA LYS A 734 13.98 -0.95 36.28
C LYS A 734 13.79 -1.44 34.84
N PRO A 735 12.62 -2.02 34.50
CA PRO A 735 12.35 -2.52 33.16
C PRO A 735 12.19 -1.38 32.15
N VAL A 736 12.48 -1.68 30.88
CA VAL A 736 12.22 -0.79 29.75
C VAL A 736 10.73 -0.89 29.39
N GLN A 737 9.98 0.20 29.56
CA GLN A 737 8.53 0.21 29.36
C GLN A 737 8.20 0.20 27.86
N LEU A 738 7.53 -0.85 27.35
CA LEU A 738 7.16 -0.96 25.94
C LEU A 738 5.73 -0.47 25.66
N THR A 739 5.57 0.32 24.59
CA THR A 739 4.27 0.69 23.99
C THR A 739 4.31 0.36 22.50
N VAL A 740 3.27 -0.31 21.98
CA VAL A 740 3.15 -0.64 20.55
C VAL A 740 1.81 -0.14 20.01
N ILE A 741 1.89 0.69 18.98
CA ILE A 741 0.76 1.38 18.34
C ILE A 741 0.74 1.04 16.85
N VAL A 742 -0.31 0.36 16.39
CA VAL A 742 -0.50 0.05 14.96
C VAL A 742 -1.09 1.26 14.24
N VAL A 743 -0.46 1.67 13.12
CA VAL A 743 -0.78 2.93 12.40
C VAL A 743 -1.37 2.64 11.02
N THR A 744 -2.65 2.96 10.84
CA THR A 744 -3.42 2.69 9.61
C THR A 744 -3.83 3.99 8.92
N LYS A 745 -2.99 4.44 7.96
CA LYS A 745 -3.19 5.66 7.15
C LYS A 745 -4.30 5.53 6.08
N ARG A 746 -4.76 4.32 5.77
CA ARG A 746 -5.78 4.06 4.73
C ARG A 746 -7.05 3.48 5.33
N VAL A 747 -7.90 4.35 5.87
CA VAL A 747 -9.22 4.00 6.40
C VAL A 747 -10.34 4.48 5.48
N ASN A 748 -11.52 3.87 5.60
CA ASN A 748 -12.74 4.33 4.93
C ASN A 748 -13.40 5.49 5.70
N THR A 749 -13.13 5.62 7.00
CA THR A 749 -13.61 6.68 7.90
C THR A 749 -13.27 8.07 7.36
N ARG A 750 -14.26 8.97 7.32
CA ARG A 750 -14.12 10.40 7.00
C ARG A 750 -14.77 11.21 8.12
N LEU A 751 -14.17 12.36 8.40
CA LEU A 751 -14.60 13.31 9.42
C LEU A 751 -14.78 14.67 8.74
N PHE A 752 -15.81 15.41 9.15
CA PHE A 752 -16.19 16.69 8.58
C PHE A 752 -16.54 17.67 9.71
N LEU A 753 -16.06 18.91 9.60
CA LEU A 753 -16.42 20.00 10.50
C LEU A 753 -17.37 20.92 9.74
N GLY A 754 -18.67 20.79 10.00
CA GLY A 754 -19.71 21.41 9.17
C GLY A 754 -19.66 20.90 7.72
N ARG A 755 -19.30 21.77 6.77
CA ARG A 755 -19.12 21.45 5.34
C ARG A 755 -17.65 21.45 4.88
N ASP A 756 -16.69 21.52 5.81
CA ASP A 756 -15.25 21.59 5.52
C ASP A 756 -14.44 20.47 6.20
N ASN A 757 -13.15 20.43 5.89
CA ASN A 757 -12.21 19.49 6.50
C ASN A 757 -11.94 19.90 7.96
N PRO A 758 -11.93 18.95 8.92
CA PRO A 758 -11.44 19.22 10.27
C PRO A 758 -9.97 19.67 10.24
N PRO A 759 -9.56 20.58 11.13
CA PRO A 759 -8.19 21.08 11.18
C PRO A 759 -7.18 20.02 11.68
N PRO A 760 -5.88 20.23 11.43
CA PRO A 760 -4.80 19.53 12.12
C PRO A 760 -5.00 19.54 13.64
N GLY A 761 -4.81 18.38 14.27
CA GLY A 761 -5.03 18.17 15.69
C GLY A 761 -6.41 17.61 16.04
N THR A 762 -7.32 17.40 15.07
CA THR A 762 -8.64 16.83 15.38
C THR A 762 -8.54 15.34 15.72
N VAL A 763 -8.95 14.95 16.92
CA VAL A 763 -9.03 13.58 17.45
C VAL A 763 -10.50 13.13 17.58
N VAL A 764 -10.76 11.86 17.26
CA VAL A 764 -12.01 11.14 17.61
C VAL A 764 -11.65 9.77 18.16
N ASP A 765 -12.04 9.52 19.40
CA ASP A 765 -11.73 8.35 20.23
C ASP A 765 -12.97 7.70 20.86
N ASP A 766 -14.15 8.12 20.41
CA ASP A 766 -15.47 7.63 20.83
C ASP A 766 -16.36 7.31 19.61
N LYS A 767 -17.43 6.54 19.85
CA LYS A 767 -18.53 6.13 18.94
C LYS A 767 -18.16 5.36 17.68
N ILE A 768 -17.24 5.85 16.86
CA ILE A 768 -16.82 5.24 15.57
C ILE A 768 -15.53 4.41 15.67
N THR A 769 -14.89 4.44 16.84
CA THR A 769 -13.85 3.50 17.27
C THR A 769 -14.42 2.08 17.44
N LEU A 770 -13.58 1.10 17.78
CA LEU A 770 -14.00 -0.30 17.90
C LEU A 770 -13.90 -0.81 19.35
N PRO A 771 -14.94 -1.47 19.91
CA PRO A 771 -15.01 -1.79 21.33
C PRO A 771 -13.90 -2.77 21.75
N GLU A 772 -13.49 -3.67 20.85
CA GLU A 772 -12.40 -4.63 21.09
C GLU A 772 -10.99 -4.01 21.09
N ARG A 773 -10.88 -2.68 20.94
CA ARG A 773 -9.62 -1.96 20.69
C ARG A 773 -9.42 -0.73 21.57
N THR A 774 -8.16 -0.44 21.85
CA THR A 774 -7.71 0.82 22.45
C THR A 774 -7.30 1.75 21.32
N ASP A 775 -8.27 2.12 20.47
CA ASP A 775 -8.05 2.84 19.22
C ASP A 775 -8.60 4.28 19.20
N PHE A 776 -7.99 5.12 18.36
CA PHE A 776 -8.43 6.49 18.10
C PHE A 776 -8.09 6.91 16.65
N PHE A 777 -8.82 7.90 16.15
CA PHE A 777 -8.55 8.59 14.88
C PHE A 777 -7.90 9.95 15.16
N LEU A 778 -6.88 10.32 14.38
CA LEU A 778 -6.27 11.65 14.41
C LEU A 778 -6.15 12.20 12.98
N VAL A 779 -6.70 13.39 12.75
CA VAL A 779 -6.45 14.25 11.59
C VAL A 779 -5.27 15.15 11.94
N SER A 780 -4.06 14.69 11.66
CA SER A 780 -2.84 15.45 11.94
C SER A 780 -2.42 16.38 10.80
N GLN A 781 -2.88 16.18 9.56
CA GLN A 781 -2.41 16.90 8.37
C GLN A 781 -3.55 17.64 7.63
N SER A 782 -3.29 18.88 7.20
CA SER A 782 -4.20 19.63 6.32
C SER A 782 -4.07 19.19 4.84
N VAL A 783 -5.14 19.35 4.06
CA VAL A 783 -5.16 19.03 2.62
C VAL A 783 -5.66 20.21 1.79
N MET A 784 -4.94 20.55 0.71
CA MET A 784 -5.33 21.67 -0.18
C MET A 784 -6.40 21.29 -1.21
N GLN A 785 -6.68 20.00 -1.40
CA GLN A 785 -7.68 19.49 -2.33
C GLN A 785 -8.35 18.24 -1.75
N GLY A 786 -9.66 18.12 -1.98
CA GLY A 786 -10.46 16.98 -1.55
C GLY A 786 -10.79 16.94 -0.06
N SER A 787 -11.26 15.78 0.38
CA SER A 787 -11.58 15.47 1.78
C SER A 787 -10.37 14.84 2.46
N VAL A 788 -10.11 15.20 3.71
CA VAL A 788 -9.05 14.59 4.53
C VAL A 788 -9.43 13.16 4.93
N SER A 789 -8.42 12.29 5.00
CA SER A 789 -8.54 11.01 5.73
C SER A 789 -7.87 11.19 7.09
N PRO A 790 -8.54 10.89 8.21
CA PRO A 790 -7.82 10.63 9.44
C PRO A 790 -6.89 9.42 9.27
N THR A 791 -5.90 9.31 10.15
CA THR A 791 -5.17 8.06 10.38
C THR A 791 -5.73 7.42 11.64
N ALA A 792 -5.96 6.10 11.60
CA ALA A 792 -6.31 5.33 12.78
C ALA A 792 -5.05 4.82 13.49
N TYR A 793 -5.08 4.86 14.82
CA TYR A 793 -4.05 4.39 15.72
C TYR A 793 -4.70 3.37 16.66
N ASN A 794 -4.16 2.16 16.76
CA ASN A 794 -4.61 1.17 17.73
C ASN A 794 -3.46 0.84 18.69
N VAL A 795 -3.61 1.16 19.97
CA VAL A 795 -2.66 0.75 21.01
C VAL A 795 -2.91 -0.74 21.27
N ILE A 796 -1.95 -1.58 20.89
CA ILE A 796 -2.02 -3.04 21.07
C ILE A 796 -1.27 -3.52 22.30
N TYR A 797 -0.40 -2.67 22.86
CA TYR A 797 0.37 -2.93 24.06
C TYR A 797 0.81 -1.60 24.67
N ASP A 798 0.76 -1.45 26.00
CA ASP A 798 1.29 -0.28 26.69
C ASP A 798 1.70 -0.56 28.14
N GLU A 799 2.97 -0.30 28.44
CA GLU A 799 3.54 -0.27 29.80
C GLU A 799 4.03 1.14 30.18
N SER A 800 3.85 2.16 29.33
CA SER A 800 4.50 3.47 29.50
C SER A 800 4.07 4.23 30.76
N GLY A 801 2.92 3.90 31.35
CA GLY A 801 2.31 4.66 32.43
C GLY A 801 1.92 6.08 32.00
N LEU A 802 1.59 6.26 30.72
CA LEU A 802 0.99 7.48 30.17
C LEU A 802 -0.52 7.27 30.05
N THR A 803 -1.31 8.34 30.10
CA THR A 803 -2.74 8.25 29.77
C THR A 803 -2.94 8.14 28.26
N ILE A 804 -4.09 7.64 27.81
CA ILE A 804 -4.42 7.60 26.38
C ILE A 804 -4.42 9.01 25.76
N ASP A 805 -4.84 10.03 26.51
CA ASP A 805 -4.72 11.44 26.11
C ASP A 805 -3.27 11.88 25.88
N GLN A 806 -2.36 11.52 26.82
CA GLN A 806 -0.94 11.79 26.68
C GLN A 806 -0.33 11.06 25.46
N LEU A 807 -0.76 9.82 25.17
CA LEU A 807 -0.35 9.09 23.97
C LEU A 807 -0.89 9.73 22.68
N GLN A 808 -2.12 10.24 22.67
CA GLN A 808 -2.71 10.98 21.54
C GLN A 808 -1.95 12.29 21.27
N VAL A 809 -1.72 13.10 22.31
CA VAL A 809 -0.94 14.34 22.24
C VAL A 809 0.51 14.05 21.80
N TYR A 810 1.14 13.01 22.34
CA TYR A 810 2.49 12.61 21.93
C TYR A 810 2.53 12.12 20.47
N THR A 811 1.51 11.36 20.03
CA THR A 811 1.35 10.94 18.63
C THR A 811 1.26 12.15 17.70
N TYR A 812 0.51 13.19 18.08
CA TYR A 812 0.43 14.43 17.31
C TYR A 812 1.77 15.19 17.29
N LYS A 813 2.48 15.31 18.42
CA LYS A 813 3.86 15.85 18.44
C LYS A 813 4.77 15.13 17.44
N GLN A 814 4.72 13.80 17.39
CA GLN A 814 5.55 13.02 16.46
C GLN A 814 5.21 13.25 14.98
N THR A 815 4.03 13.77 14.60
CA THR A 815 3.73 14.08 13.20
C THR A 815 4.39 15.36 12.67
N HIS A 816 4.99 16.17 13.56
CA HIS A 816 5.66 17.42 13.22
C HIS A 816 7.15 17.25 12.88
N LEU A 817 7.75 16.08 13.14
CA LEU A 817 9.22 15.89 13.16
C LEU A 817 9.82 15.29 11.87
N TYR A 818 9.14 15.40 10.72
CA TYR A 818 9.62 14.85 9.45
C TYR A 818 10.27 15.92 8.57
N TYR A 819 11.60 15.95 8.51
CA TYR A 819 12.34 17.11 8.02
C TYR A 819 12.28 17.39 6.51
N ASN A 820 11.80 16.45 5.70
CA ASN A 820 11.59 16.66 4.27
C ASN A 820 10.19 17.28 3.95
N TRP A 821 9.43 17.70 4.97
CA TRP A 821 8.21 18.49 4.83
C TRP A 821 8.03 19.43 6.05
N SER A 822 8.12 20.74 5.84
CA SER A 822 7.95 21.77 6.88
C SER A 822 6.48 22.04 7.20
N GLY A 823 5.81 20.99 7.65
CA GLY A 823 4.43 20.94 8.10
C GLY A 823 4.13 19.58 8.73
N THR A 824 2.92 19.41 9.26
CA THR A 824 2.46 18.11 9.79
C THR A 824 2.25 17.06 8.70
N LEU A 825 2.55 15.80 9.03
CA LEU A 825 2.16 14.63 8.24
C LEU A 825 0.95 13.90 8.82
N ALA A 826 0.27 13.11 7.99
CA ALA A 826 -0.80 12.19 8.42
C ALA A 826 -0.32 11.03 9.33
N VAL A 827 0.99 10.87 9.58
CA VAL A 827 1.58 9.78 10.39
C VAL A 827 2.79 10.31 11.17
N PRO A 828 3.23 9.64 12.26
CA PRO A 828 4.47 9.96 12.97
C PRO A 828 5.67 9.98 12.03
N ALA A 829 6.62 10.89 12.30
CA ALA A 829 7.80 11.09 11.46
C ALA A 829 8.61 9.80 11.27
N VAL A 830 8.79 9.03 12.35
CA VAL A 830 9.47 7.72 12.34
C VAL A 830 8.83 6.72 11.36
N CYS A 831 7.50 6.71 11.22
CA CYS A 831 6.83 5.87 10.22
C CYS A 831 7.14 6.34 8.79
N GLN A 832 7.18 7.67 8.56
CA GLN A 832 7.49 8.20 7.23
C GLN A 832 8.98 8.03 6.87
N TYR A 833 9.88 8.10 7.84
CA TYR A 833 11.30 7.77 7.70
C TYR A 833 11.50 6.27 7.37
N ALA A 834 10.90 5.36 8.15
CA ALA A 834 10.93 3.92 7.87
C ALA A 834 10.36 3.58 6.48
N GLN A 835 9.23 4.19 6.10
CA GLN A 835 8.66 4.05 4.75
C GLN A 835 9.61 4.52 3.64
N LYS A 836 10.33 5.63 3.86
CA LYS A 836 11.32 6.17 2.91
C LYS A 836 12.51 5.23 2.74
N LEU A 837 13.06 4.72 3.84
CA LEU A 837 14.15 3.74 3.82
C LEU A 837 13.71 2.43 3.15
N ALA A 838 12.61 1.82 3.58
CA ALA A 838 12.08 0.60 2.97
C ALA A 838 11.81 0.76 1.46
N HIS A 839 11.32 1.93 1.03
CA HIS A 839 11.10 2.23 -0.39
C HIS A 839 12.41 2.38 -1.18
N LEU A 840 13.41 3.08 -0.63
CA LEU A 840 14.74 3.22 -1.23
C LEU A 840 15.44 1.87 -1.39
N THR A 841 15.37 1.00 -0.37
CA THR A 841 15.95 -0.34 -0.44
C THR A 841 15.20 -1.24 -1.41
N ALA A 842 13.86 -1.23 -1.41
CA ALA A 842 13.06 -2.03 -2.32
C ALA A 842 13.20 -1.64 -3.80
N ASN A 843 13.55 -0.38 -4.11
CA ASN A 843 13.56 0.13 -5.50
C ASN A 843 14.94 0.53 -6.04
N SER A 844 15.96 0.69 -5.19
CA SER A 844 17.30 1.14 -5.64
C SER A 844 18.49 0.42 -5.00
N LEU A 845 18.54 0.23 -3.69
CA LEU A 845 19.71 -0.38 -3.04
C LEU A 845 19.71 -1.92 -3.14
N HIS A 846 18.56 -2.54 -2.84
CA HIS A 846 18.33 -3.98 -2.77
C HIS A 846 19.11 -4.74 -1.68
N GLN A 847 19.70 -4.02 -0.72
CA GLN A 847 20.32 -4.54 0.51
C GLN A 847 20.41 -3.42 1.57
N GLN A 848 20.95 -3.71 2.76
CA GLN A 848 21.26 -2.71 3.79
C GLN A 848 22.41 -1.78 3.34
N SER A 849 22.42 -0.55 3.84
CA SER A 849 23.53 0.42 3.71
C SER A 849 24.81 -0.01 4.43
N ASP A 850 25.92 0.63 4.08
CA ASP A 850 27.11 0.71 4.96
C ASP A 850 26.70 1.32 6.32
N GLY A 851 27.14 0.70 7.42
CA GLY A 851 26.76 1.06 8.79
C GLY A 851 27.16 2.48 9.23
N LYS A 852 28.10 3.14 8.55
CA LYS A 852 28.40 4.58 8.75
C LYS A 852 27.15 5.46 8.58
N LEU A 853 26.20 5.00 7.76
CA LEU A 853 24.97 5.73 7.44
C LEU A 853 23.82 5.47 8.42
N ASP A 854 23.90 4.46 9.30
CA ASP A 854 22.78 4.02 10.14
C ASP A 854 22.29 5.14 11.08
N HIS A 855 23.17 6.07 11.49
CA HIS A 855 22.84 7.22 12.33
C HIS A 855 22.36 8.49 11.58
N LEU A 856 22.27 8.43 10.25
CA LEU A 856 22.01 9.59 9.38
C LEU A 856 20.68 9.46 8.63
N LEU A 857 20.04 10.59 8.32
CA LEU A 857 18.81 10.62 7.49
C LEU A 857 19.13 10.55 5.98
N TYR A 858 20.08 9.67 5.60
CA TYR A 858 20.67 9.57 4.26
C TYR A 858 19.65 9.24 3.14
N TYR A 859 18.55 8.58 3.53
CA TYR A 859 17.48 8.06 2.68
C TYR A 859 16.37 9.07 2.33
N LEU A 860 16.51 10.34 2.74
CA LEU A 860 15.54 11.40 2.43
C LEU A 860 15.50 11.84 0.96
#